data_AF-A0A5C4XE32-F1
#
_entry.id   AF-A0A5C4XE32-F1
#
_cell.length_a   1.000
_cell.length_b   1.000
_cell.length_c   1.000
_cell.angle_alpha   90.00
_cell.angle_beta   90.00
_cell.angle_gamma   90.00
#
_symmetry.space_group_name_H-M   'P 1'
#
loop_
_entity.id
_entity.type
_entity.pdbx_description
1 polymer ?
#
loop_
_entity_poly.entity_id
_entity_poly.type
_entity_poly.pdbx_seq_one_letter_code
_entity_poly.pdbx_strand_id
1 'polypeptide(L)'
;MQAVEASQQNMRGTRNRDDRKSRWNRSRIFFLTMTTALVGNPVVFNQSAKAQSTVSAPSAERVAFNIPGQSLSRALVAYSTATGNQMFFDANLVRGKNAPAVTGNLTRGEALERLLAGSGLSYRFSSGNTVQLIDAQSAADAATETDLKPIVLSNGTGYSPDAPYQNAGSAAYISEEQIERFRGTSVGDFLGGVPGVLNGDSRNSGAVDVNIRGMQGQGRVPVIVDGATQETSVYQGYNGSTARTYIDPDFIGDVAIEKGVSMGADATGATGGVVRMRTIEAKDILLPGKDFGMRVKGSFNTNSSSPPTPATLGGMEEGSGALPPGGMDRPAFLNPTGGSGSVSGAASTEFLDIVAGYARRKNGNYYAGSHGKGAPVIKMVPDDFYGELSKIVGISKYRQGEEILNTSLDNESWMGKGTIKLDEDHTLELGYSKYKSDYGYLLGSQTYLVGSNYQNILSSIDLDTYTARYRYNPSDNDLIDLKVDSFLSQVDSRANSTNYNSTTKTLTPAFYWTGSERWGATVSNTSRFFTDFGDFALEYGGAFTREDAGLPGGVTYDSSRMWLPRQGSREEYSAFTSLEWKPTDWLKLNGNMRYSHFESVDKSDTLLGPFERSDDGVSPIGTVTFGPFDGFEFYGKIGSALRSPSIFESLTGPSFGFPVDLNPVAPERARNIEVGMNYVDDSVFMAGDRLRFHAAYFDNKIDDYITRSNVPRDFSSIGFGTIYVLGRLNLDYARMRGIDMSAEYDTGDYFAGISWNHYTDMMFCARPGDVDPLWDRCSAGGIFNSFSAQQVPPKDTVTVNLGARLLDERLTLGTRLTYVGSRYIEGTGWGGNTINTALGIGGIKPSNWEPYTLVDLYGSYKVNENATLDFAVDNVTDRYYVDALSAIGVPAPGRTFRASFTVKF
;
A
#
# COMPACT_ATOMS: atom_id res chain seq x y z
N MET A 1 -46.31 -38.18 -12.51
CA MET A 1 -47.19 -39.22 -11.94
C MET A 1 -46.30 -40.27 -11.31
N GLN A 2 -46.49 -40.52 -10.00
CA GLN A 2 -45.89 -41.58 -9.15
C GLN A 2 -44.34 -41.63 -9.13
N ALA A 3 -43.62 -41.44 -8.03
CA ALA A 3 -43.96 -41.40 -6.62
C ALA A 3 -42.97 -40.47 -5.88
N VAL A 4 -43.53 -39.54 -5.13
CA VAL A 4 -42.91 -38.79 -4.04
C VAL A 4 -43.39 -39.50 -2.78
N GLU A 5 -42.50 -40.19 -2.05
CA GLU A 5 -42.65 -40.65 -0.65
C GLU A 5 -41.66 -41.81 -0.38
N ALA A 6 -40.57 -41.55 0.35
CA ALA A 6 -39.95 -42.46 1.32
C ALA A 6 -38.58 -41.94 1.78
N SER A 7 -38.53 -41.38 3.00
CA SER A 7 -37.45 -41.51 4.02
C SER A 7 -37.39 -40.31 4.97
N GLN A 8 -38.55 -39.88 5.49
CA GLN A 8 -38.64 -39.38 6.85
C GLN A 8 -39.16 -40.53 7.72
N GLN A 9 -38.34 -41.03 8.65
CA GLN A 9 -38.70 -41.68 9.94
C GLN A 9 -37.68 -42.77 10.33
N ASN A 10 -36.72 -42.39 11.18
CA ASN A 10 -36.13 -43.17 12.28
C ASN A 10 -35.07 -42.23 12.88
N MET A 11 -35.19 -41.66 14.08
CA MET A 11 -35.46 -42.33 15.33
C MET A 11 -36.13 -41.36 16.33
N ARG A 12 -37.20 -41.80 16.98
CA ARG A 12 -37.70 -41.26 18.26
C ARG A 12 -37.82 -42.42 19.24
N GLY A 13 -37.22 -42.26 20.42
CA GLY A 13 -37.73 -42.88 21.64
C GLY A 13 -36.68 -43.51 22.55
N THR A 14 -36.21 -42.76 23.55
CA THR A 14 -36.43 -43.13 24.96
C THR A 14 -36.21 -41.89 25.82
N ARG A 15 -37.31 -41.42 26.41
CA ARG A 15 -37.33 -40.41 27.48
C ARG A 15 -37.00 -41.12 28.79
N ASN A 16 -36.10 -40.55 29.58
CA ASN A 16 -36.20 -40.67 31.04
C ASN A 16 -35.98 -39.28 31.65
N ARG A 17 -36.98 -38.85 32.42
CA ARG A 17 -36.94 -37.67 33.31
C ARG A 17 -36.44 -38.17 34.66
N ASP A 18 -35.45 -37.48 35.22
CA ASP A 18 -35.52 -37.00 36.61
C ASP A 18 -34.40 -35.97 36.90
N ASP A 19 -34.86 -34.72 37.01
CA ASP A 19 -34.58 -33.69 38.02
C ASP A 19 -33.18 -33.43 38.63
N ARG A 20 -32.87 -32.11 38.65
CA ARG A 20 -32.07 -31.32 39.63
C ARG A 20 -30.53 -31.31 39.53
N LYS A 21 -29.99 -30.24 38.94
CA LYS A 21 -29.60 -28.98 39.64
C LYS A 21 -28.73 -28.07 38.75
N SER A 22 -29.15 -26.81 38.72
CA SER A 22 -28.42 -25.59 38.34
C SER A 22 -26.89 -25.67 38.46
N ARG A 23 -26.20 -25.33 37.36
CA ARG A 23 -24.92 -24.59 37.37
C ARG A 23 -24.56 -24.08 35.96
N TRP A 24 -24.83 -22.80 35.71
CA TRP A 24 -24.25 -22.03 34.60
C TRP A 24 -22.76 -21.82 34.88
N ASN A 25 -21.89 -22.39 34.04
CA ASN A 25 -20.46 -22.09 34.04
C ASN A 25 -20.21 -20.94 33.06
N ARG A 26 -19.84 -19.77 33.60
CA ARG A 26 -19.34 -18.62 32.85
C ARG A 26 -17.86 -18.86 32.52
N SER A 27 -17.52 -18.98 31.24
CA SER A 27 -16.14 -18.90 30.78
C SER A 27 -15.67 -17.45 30.88
N ARG A 28 -14.66 -17.21 31.73
CA ARG A 28 -14.08 -15.91 32.02
C ARG A 28 -13.11 -15.50 30.92
N ILE A 29 -13.39 -14.36 30.30
CA ILE A 29 -12.45 -13.55 29.54
C ILE A 29 -11.50 -12.90 30.56
N PHE A 30 -10.19 -13.16 30.42
CA PHE A 30 -9.16 -12.51 31.21
C PHE A 30 -8.89 -11.11 30.64
N PHE A 31 -9.37 -10.08 31.33
CA PHE A 31 -8.89 -8.71 31.18
C PHE A 31 -7.64 -8.53 32.04
N LEU A 32 -6.53 -8.11 31.41
CA LEU A 32 -5.31 -7.72 32.11
C LEU A 32 -5.49 -6.27 32.59
N THR A 33 -5.95 -6.07 33.82
CA THR A 33 -5.93 -4.77 34.50
C THR A 33 -4.54 -4.54 35.09
N MET A 34 -3.81 -3.56 34.57
CA MET A 34 -2.53 -3.11 35.13
C MET A 34 -2.83 -2.15 36.29
N THR A 35 -2.69 -2.65 37.52
CA THR A 35 -2.80 -1.88 38.78
C THR A 35 -1.58 -1.00 38.98
N THR A 36 -1.78 0.32 38.93
CA THR A 36 -0.83 1.33 39.40
C THR A 36 -0.83 1.38 40.93
N ALA A 37 0.33 1.10 41.54
CA ALA A 37 0.56 1.29 42.97
C ALA A 37 0.85 2.78 43.24
N LEU A 38 -0.11 3.46 43.88
CA LEU A 38 0.06 4.78 44.48
C LEU A 38 0.84 4.65 45.79
N VAL A 39 2.06 5.20 45.83
CA VAL A 39 2.75 5.52 47.08
C VAL A 39 2.51 6.99 47.37
N GLY A 40 1.72 7.27 48.41
CA GLY A 40 1.47 8.62 48.90
C GLY A 40 2.61 9.15 49.75
N ASN A 41 2.97 10.42 49.53
CA ASN A 41 3.48 11.33 50.55
C ASN A 41 3.01 12.76 50.23
N PRO A 42 2.66 13.57 51.25
CA PRO A 42 1.98 14.83 51.06
C PRO A 42 2.97 15.96 50.74
N VAL A 43 2.75 16.67 49.63
CA VAL A 43 3.43 17.93 49.37
C VAL A 43 2.58 19.06 49.96
N VAL A 44 3.19 19.75 50.92
CA VAL A 44 2.68 20.91 51.63
C VAL A 44 2.45 22.06 50.64
N PHE A 45 1.25 22.64 50.64
CA PHE A 45 0.96 23.90 49.97
C PHE A 45 1.71 25.04 50.69
N ASN A 46 2.79 25.55 50.08
CA ASN A 46 3.32 26.86 50.40
C ASN A 46 2.78 27.87 49.40
N GLN A 47 1.98 28.82 49.91
CA GLN A 47 1.67 30.06 49.23
C GLN A 47 2.97 30.88 49.13
N SER A 48 3.46 31.08 47.91
CA SER A 48 4.48 32.09 47.61
C SER A 48 3.82 33.25 46.86
N ALA A 49 4.09 34.44 47.37
CA ALA A 49 3.54 35.72 46.96
C ALA A 49 3.79 36.04 45.48
N LYS A 50 2.82 36.74 44.87
CA LYS A 50 2.95 37.38 43.55
C LYS A 50 4.06 38.43 43.61
N ALA A 51 5.18 38.16 42.93
CA ALA A 51 6.12 39.21 42.52
C ALA A 51 5.72 39.67 41.10
N GLN A 52 5.41 40.95 40.95
CA GLN A 52 5.31 41.61 39.64
C GLN A 52 6.69 41.61 38.99
N SER A 53 6.91 40.71 38.04
CA SER A 53 7.95 40.87 37.03
C SER A 53 7.39 41.73 35.90
N THR A 54 7.89 42.95 35.78
CA THR A 54 7.77 43.76 34.57
C THR A 54 8.39 43.00 33.40
N VAL A 55 7.56 42.56 32.45
CA VAL A 55 8.01 41.95 31.19
C VAL A 55 8.66 43.06 30.36
N SER A 56 9.99 43.04 30.27
CA SER A 56 10.72 43.70 29.20
C SER A 56 10.51 42.90 27.90
N ALA A 57 9.97 43.55 26.87
CA ALA A 57 9.82 42.98 25.54
C ALA A 57 11.16 42.46 25.00
N PRO A 58 11.22 41.26 24.39
CA PRO A 58 12.42 40.81 23.70
C PRO A 58 12.74 41.79 22.56
N SER A 59 14.00 42.18 22.44
CA SER A 59 14.47 43.02 21.34
C SER A 59 14.19 42.34 20.01
N ALA A 60 13.28 42.89 19.20
CA ALA A 60 12.96 42.40 17.88
C ALA A 60 14.18 42.54 16.95
N GLU A 61 14.68 41.41 16.45
CA GLU A 61 15.74 41.33 15.45
C GLU A 61 15.32 42.12 14.18
N ARG A 62 16.18 43.04 13.73
CA ARG A 62 15.94 43.86 12.54
C ARG A 62 16.58 43.21 11.32
N VAL A 63 15.79 43.02 10.26
CA VAL A 63 16.20 42.44 8.97
C VAL A 63 16.19 43.55 7.91
N ALA A 64 17.16 43.51 6.99
CA ALA A 64 17.20 44.41 5.84
C ALA A 64 16.21 43.93 4.77
N PHE A 65 15.18 44.73 4.50
CA PHE A 65 14.20 44.44 3.45
C PHE A 65 14.46 45.28 2.21
N ASN A 66 14.26 44.65 1.04
CA ASN A 66 14.21 45.30 -0.26
C ASN A 66 13.20 44.57 -1.16
N ILE A 67 11.91 44.74 -0.85
CA ILE A 67 10.80 44.12 -1.58
C ILE A 67 10.14 45.20 -2.45
N PRO A 68 10.20 45.10 -3.79
CA PRO A 68 9.53 46.06 -4.67
C PRO A 68 8.00 45.92 -4.59
N GLY A 69 7.26 46.96 -5.03
CA GLY A 69 5.80 46.89 -5.11
C GLY A 69 5.38 45.88 -6.18
N GLN A 70 4.57 44.90 -5.80
CA GLN A 70 4.17 43.76 -6.63
C GLN A 70 2.88 43.13 -6.11
N SER A 71 2.42 42.02 -6.70
CA SER A 71 1.27 41.29 -6.16
C SER A 71 1.52 40.88 -4.71
N LEU A 72 0.47 40.96 -3.88
CA LEU A 72 0.60 40.71 -2.45
C LEU A 72 1.12 39.30 -2.18
N SER A 73 0.66 38.30 -2.94
CA SER A 73 1.19 36.92 -2.89
C SER A 73 2.72 36.87 -3.07
N ARG A 74 3.25 37.51 -4.13
CA ARG A 74 4.69 37.54 -4.43
C ARG A 74 5.49 38.30 -3.37
N ALA A 75 4.92 39.37 -2.82
CA ALA A 75 5.55 40.14 -1.76
C ALA A 75 5.63 39.39 -0.42
N LEU A 76 4.62 38.58 -0.11
CA LEU A 76 4.62 37.71 1.06
C LEU A 76 5.60 36.54 0.92
N VAL A 77 5.77 36.00 -0.29
CA VAL A 77 6.84 35.03 -0.58
C VAL A 77 8.21 35.67 -0.39
N ALA A 78 8.47 36.84 -0.96
CA ALA A 78 9.73 37.57 -0.78
C ALA A 78 10.02 37.89 0.71
N TYR A 79 8.99 38.21 1.48
CA TYR A 79 9.07 38.40 2.92
C TYR A 79 9.44 37.10 3.66
N SER A 80 8.81 35.98 3.31
CA SER A 80 9.10 34.66 3.87
C SER A 80 10.56 34.26 3.66
N THR A 81 11.10 34.50 2.46
CA THR A 81 12.49 34.24 2.11
C THR A 81 13.46 35.12 2.89
N ALA A 82 13.13 36.41 3.07
CA ALA A 82 14.00 37.35 3.79
C ALA A 82 14.07 37.09 5.30
N THR A 83 13.04 36.48 5.88
CA THR A 83 12.89 36.32 7.34
C THR A 83 12.98 34.87 7.82
N GLY A 84 12.89 33.91 6.90
CA GLY A 84 12.66 32.50 7.19
C GLY A 84 11.26 32.19 7.72
N ASN A 85 10.37 33.19 7.86
CA ASN A 85 9.03 32.99 8.40
C ASN A 85 8.16 32.18 7.44
N GLN A 86 7.48 31.16 7.94
CA GLN A 86 6.49 30.41 7.16
C GLN A 86 5.16 31.16 7.13
N MET A 87 4.71 31.55 5.95
CA MET A 87 3.46 32.29 5.75
C MET A 87 2.32 31.32 5.46
N PHE A 88 1.22 31.43 6.20
CA PHE A 88 -0.02 30.67 5.95
C PHE A 88 -1.17 31.64 5.70
N PHE A 89 -1.83 31.50 4.56
CA PHE A 89 -3.00 32.30 4.21
C PHE A 89 -3.82 31.58 3.14
N ASP A 90 -5.12 31.81 3.14
CA ASP A 90 -5.97 31.42 2.02
C ASP A 90 -5.58 32.26 0.79
N ALA A 91 -5.34 31.61 -0.34
CA ALA A 91 -4.99 32.27 -1.60
C ALA A 91 -6.05 33.29 -2.04
N ASN A 92 -7.32 33.10 -1.67
CA ASN A 92 -8.41 34.03 -1.90
C ASN A 92 -8.20 35.37 -1.18
N LEU A 93 -7.58 35.38 0.01
CA LEU A 93 -7.41 36.60 0.81
C LEU A 93 -6.46 37.60 0.16
N VAL A 94 -5.46 37.09 -0.56
CA VAL A 94 -4.42 37.91 -1.22
C VAL A 94 -4.67 38.11 -2.71
N ARG A 95 -5.71 37.47 -3.28
CA ARG A 95 -6.06 37.51 -4.70
C ARG A 95 -6.36 38.94 -5.15
N GLY A 96 -5.74 39.37 -6.26
CA GLY A 96 -5.95 40.69 -6.85
C GLY A 96 -5.46 41.87 -5.99
N LYS A 97 -4.83 41.62 -4.85
CA LYS A 97 -4.28 42.65 -3.96
C LYS A 97 -2.82 42.91 -4.31
N ASN A 98 -2.41 44.17 -4.21
CA ASN A 98 -1.02 44.58 -4.41
C ASN A 98 -0.40 44.97 -3.07
N ALA A 99 0.87 44.62 -2.89
CA ALA A 99 1.68 45.10 -1.79
C ALA A 99 2.47 46.34 -2.20
N PRO A 100 2.56 47.37 -1.35
CA PRO A 100 3.49 48.47 -1.55
C PRO A 100 4.95 48.00 -1.39
N ALA A 101 5.89 48.78 -1.92
CA ALA A 101 7.30 48.50 -1.75
C ALA A 101 7.73 48.65 -0.27
N VAL A 102 8.56 47.72 0.22
CA VAL A 102 9.11 47.74 1.58
C VAL A 102 10.61 47.70 1.54
N THR A 103 11.23 48.80 1.98
CA THR A 103 12.69 48.96 2.03
C THR A 103 13.16 49.45 3.41
N GLY A 104 14.33 48.98 3.84
CA GLY A 104 15.01 49.42 5.08
C GLY A 104 15.21 48.33 6.13
N ASN A 105 15.87 48.69 7.24
CA ASN A 105 16.09 47.79 8.38
C ASN A 105 14.89 47.81 9.32
N LEU A 106 14.00 46.83 9.15
CA LEU A 106 12.73 46.72 9.85
C LEU A 106 12.70 45.45 10.70
N THR A 107 11.91 45.47 11.76
CA THR A 107 11.50 44.23 12.43
C THR A 107 10.54 43.46 11.52
N ARG A 108 10.45 42.14 11.74
CA ARG A 108 9.55 41.24 11.01
C ARG A 108 8.10 41.76 10.98
N GLY A 109 7.59 42.20 12.13
CA GLY A 109 6.25 42.81 12.25
C GLY A 109 6.11 44.13 11.49
N GLU A 110 7.08 45.05 11.61
CA GLU A 110 7.05 46.33 10.87
C GLU A 110 7.06 46.14 9.36
N ALA A 111 7.77 45.12 8.85
CA ALA A 111 7.79 44.80 7.43
C ALA A 111 6.45 44.21 6.94
N LEU A 112 5.84 43.30 7.69
CA LEU A 112 4.50 42.77 7.37
C LEU A 112 3.42 43.85 7.41
N GLU A 113 3.45 44.71 8.42
CA GLU A 113 2.48 45.81 8.55
C GLU A 113 2.55 46.74 7.34
N ARG A 114 3.75 47.02 6.83
CA ARG A 114 3.93 47.79 5.60
C ARG A 114 3.52 47.03 4.36
N LEU A 115 3.84 45.75 4.24
CA LEU A 115 3.44 44.91 3.10
C LEU A 115 1.92 44.74 2.97
N LEU A 116 1.22 44.70 4.10
CA LEU A 116 -0.23 44.53 4.17
C LEU A 116 -0.98 45.87 4.14
N ALA A 117 -0.28 47.01 4.16
CA ALA A 117 -0.91 48.32 4.15
C ALA A 117 -1.81 48.50 2.93
N GLY A 118 -3.09 48.81 3.17
CA GLY A 118 -4.10 48.99 2.12
C GLY A 118 -4.69 47.69 1.56
N SER A 119 -4.26 46.51 2.03
CA SER A 119 -4.82 45.22 1.61
C SER A 119 -6.11 44.84 2.33
N GLY A 120 -6.40 45.46 3.48
CA GLY A 120 -7.50 45.06 4.38
C GLY A 120 -7.23 43.76 5.15
N LEU A 121 -6.00 43.25 5.10
CA LEU A 121 -5.56 42.07 5.86
C LEU A 121 -4.73 42.50 7.07
N SER A 122 -4.78 41.69 8.11
CA SER A 122 -3.92 41.76 9.28
C SER A 122 -3.10 40.47 9.37
N TYR A 123 -2.19 40.40 10.35
CA TYR A 123 -1.35 39.24 10.57
C TYR A 123 -1.28 38.86 12.05
N ARG A 124 -1.04 37.59 12.32
CA ARG A 124 -0.72 37.08 13.67
C ARG A 124 0.47 36.14 13.58
N PHE A 125 1.42 36.32 14.51
CA PHE A 125 2.46 35.34 14.73
C PHE A 125 1.89 34.17 15.54
N SER A 126 2.02 32.95 15.02
CA SER A 126 1.77 31.71 15.77
C SER A 126 3.08 31.27 16.44
N SER A 127 3.00 30.41 17.46
CA SER A 127 4.20 29.91 18.18
C SER A 127 5.25 29.36 17.21
N GLY A 128 6.48 29.89 17.27
CA GLY A 128 7.58 29.55 16.36
C GLY A 128 7.88 30.64 15.33
N ASN A 129 8.22 30.24 14.09
CA ASN A 129 8.57 31.13 12.97
C ASN A 129 7.39 31.33 11.99
N THR A 130 6.16 31.09 12.43
CA THR A 130 4.98 31.00 11.56
C THR A 130 4.11 32.25 11.63
N VAL A 131 3.65 32.74 10.49
CA VAL A 131 2.80 33.93 10.35
C VAL A 131 1.52 33.55 9.61
N GLN A 132 0.38 33.89 10.19
CA GLN A 132 -0.92 33.72 9.55
C GLN A 132 -1.46 35.09 9.11
N LEU A 133 -2.02 35.17 7.89
CA LEU A 133 -2.83 36.32 7.47
C LEU A 133 -4.30 36.09 7.79
N ILE A 134 -4.94 37.15 8.26
CA ILE A 134 -6.35 37.18 8.63
C ILE A 134 -6.99 38.44 8.06
N ASP A 135 -8.32 38.46 7.94
CA ASP A 135 -9.03 39.70 7.60
C ASP A 135 -8.93 40.70 8.77
N ALA A 136 -8.71 41.98 8.47
CA ALA A 136 -8.57 43.02 9.49
C ALA A 136 -9.87 43.25 10.30
N GLN A 137 -11.05 42.93 9.76
CA GLN A 137 -12.31 42.95 10.52
C GLN A 137 -12.44 41.73 11.45
N SER A 138 -12.05 40.53 11.01
CA SER A 138 -12.04 39.33 11.86
C SER A 138 -11.06 39.45 13.04
N ALA A 139 -9.98 40.23 12.89
CA ALA A 139 -9.03 40.51 13.96
C ALA A 139 -9.61 41.37 15.10
N ALA A 140 -10.64 42.19 14.82
CA ALA A 140 -11.29 43.06 15.80
C ALA A 140 -12.39 42.33 16.60
N ASP A 141 -13.08 41.37 15.97
CA ASP A 141 -14.11 40.55 16.62
C ASP A 141 -13.51 39.36 17.43
N ALA A 142 -12.29 38.91 17.08
CA ALA A 142 -11.59 37.80 17.73
C ALA A 142 -10.83 38.15 19.04
N ALA A 143 -10.98 39.37 19.58
CA ALA A 143 -10.36 39.73 20.87
C ALA A 143 -11.03 39.04 22.08
N THR A 144 -12.10 38.25 21.88
CA THR A 144 -12.90 37.64 22.94
C THR A 144 -13.25 36.16 22.75
N GLU A 145 -12.85 35.51 21.67
CA GLU A 145 -13.23 34.12 21.41
C GLU A 145 -12.07 33.34 20.77
N THR A 146 -11.76 32.19 21.38
CA THR A 146 -10.60 31.34 21.15
C THR A 146 -10.55 30.71 19.77
N ASP A 147 -9.32 30.63 19.25
CA ASP A 147 -8.82 30.07 17.98
C ASP A 147 -9.70 29.02 17.27
N LEU A 148 -10.18 29.36 16.07
CA LEU A 148 -10.50 28.41 15.00
C LEU A 148 -9.47 28.57 13.87
N LYS A 149 -8.81 27.47 13.49
CA LYS A 149 -7.84 27.44 12.38
C LYS A 149 -8.45 26.78 11.13
N PRO A 150 -8.24 27.34 9.93
CA PRO A 150 -8.79 26.77 8.68
C PRO A 150 -8.11 25.48 8.20
N ILE A 151 -8.88 24.71 7.43
CA ILE A 151 -8.55 23.42 6.80
C ILE A 151 -7.56 23.60 5.62
N VAL A 152 -6.64 22.64 5.47
CA VAL A 152 -5.57 22.64 4.45
C VAL A 152 -6.09 22.05 3.13
N LEU A 153 -6.13 22.85 2.06
CA LEU A 153 -6.29 22.35 0.68
C LEU A 153 -4.91 22.25 0.00
N SER A 154 -4.55 21.05 -0.47
CA SER A 154 -3.27 20.78 -1.11
C SER A 154 -3.23 21.25 -2.57
N ASN A 155 -2.61 22.40 -2.82
CA ASN A 155 -2.25 22.89 -4.16
C ASN A 155 -0.79 22.53 -4.55
N GLY A 156 -0.23 21.45 -4.01
CA GLY A 156 1.14 21.00 -4.30
C GLY A 156 1.18 19.61 -4.91
N THR A 157 2.23 19.32 -5.68
CA THR A 157 2.56 18.00 -6.27
C THR A 157 2.85 16.88 -5.24
N GLY A 158 2.51 17.08 -3.96
CA GLY A 158 2.72 16.13 -2.87
C GLY A 158 1.43 15.87 -2.08
N TYR A 159 1.34 14.68 -1.53
CA TYR A 159 0.23 14.29 -0.66
C TYR A 159 0.44 14.89 0.74
N SER A 160 -0.63 15.46 1.32
CA SER A 160 -0.57 16.03 2.67
C SER A 160 -0.70 14.93 3.73
N PRO A 161 0.09 14.96 4.83
CA PRO A 161 -0.07 14.05 5.96
C PRO A 161 -1.45 14.08 6.61
N ASP A 162 -2.17 15.20 6.48
CA ASP A 162 -3.51 15.38 7.07
C ASP A 162 -4.64 15.06 6.09
N ALA A 163 -4.34 14.89 4.79
CA ALA A 163 -5.34 14.54 3.79
C ALA A 163 -6.19 13.31 4.15
N PRO A 164 -5.65 12.23 4.76
CA PRO A 164 -6.46 11.08 5.18
C PRO A 164 -7.53 11.39 6.23
N TYR A 165 -7.40 12.51 6.93
CA TYR A 165 -8.27 12.92 8.03
C TYR A 165 -9.11 14.17 7.71
N GLN A 166 -8.98 14.73 6.50
CA GLN A 166 -9.65 15.97 6.09
C GLN A 166 -10.40 15.84 4.75
N ASN A 167 -10.18 14.75 4.02
CA ASN A 167 -10.83 14.52 2.73
C ASN A 167 -11.83 13.38 2.82
N ALA A 168 -12.94 13.54 2.09
CA ALA A 168 -13.93 12.50 1.94
C ALA A 168 -13.33 11.25 1.25
N GLY A 169 -13.53 10.10 1.88
CA GLY A 169 -13.01 8.82 1.43
C GLY A 169 -11.87 8.32 2.31
N SER A 170 -11.72 7.00 2.34
CA SER A 170 -10.66 6.35 3.11
C SER A 170 -9.32 6.44 2.38
N ALA A 171 -8.34 7.05 3.02
CA ALA A 171 -6.98 7.17 2.49
C ALA A 171 -5.92 6.89 3.56
N ALA A 172 -4.65 6.87 3.16
CA ALA A 172 -3.51 6.84 4.06
C ALA A 172 -2.32 7.57 3.43
N TYR A 173 -1.45 8.12 4.29
CA TYR A 173 -0.20 8.76 3.90
C TYR A 173 0.95 8.14 4.71
N ILE A 174 2.06 7.88 4.04
CA ILE A 174 3.28 7.34 4.65
C ILE A 174 4.45 8.25 4.25
N SER A 175 5.06 8.90 5.23
CA SER A 175 6.22 9.79 5.02
C SER A 175 7.53 9.01 4.83
N GLU A 176 8.56 9.67 4.27
CA GLU A 176 9.94 9.13 4.22
C GLU A 176 10.41 8.60 5.59
N GLU A 177 10.11 9.32 6.67
CA GLU A 177 10.49 8.96 8.03
C GLU A 177 9.79 7.69 8.51
N GLN A 178 8.50 7.53 8.19
CA GLN A 178 7.75 6.31 8.49
C GLN A 178 8.24 5.13 7.64
N ILE A 179 8.57 5.38 6.37
CA ILE A 179 9.19 4.38 5.49
C ILE A 179 10.51 3.92 6.11
N GLU A 180 11.40 4.82 6.54
CA GLU A 180 12.69 4.40 7.11
C GLU A 180 12.51 3.61 8.42
N ARG A 181 11.61 4.08 9.29
CA ARG A 181 11.32 3.44 10.56
C ARG A 181 10.77 2.02 10.37
N PHE A 182 9.84 1.85 9.44
CA PHE A 182 9.07 0.63 9.25
C PHE A 182 9.41 -0.17 7.99
N ARG A 183 10.51 0.14 7.31
CA ARG A 183 10.99 -0.55 6.09
C ARG A 183 11.17 -2.06 6.21
N GLY A 184 11.25 -2.60 7.43
CA GLY A 184 11.44 -4.02 7.69
C GLY A 184 12.65 -4.63 6.97
N THR A 185 12.49 -5.87 6.52
CA THR A 185 13.52 -6.63 5.78
C THR A 185 13.16 -6.84 4.31
N SER A 186 11.90 -6.62 3.95
CA SER A 186 11.38 -6.67 2.58
C SER A 186 10.90 -5.30 2.12
N VAL A 187 10.97 -5.08 0.82
CA VAL A 187 10.67 -3.80 0.15
C VAL A 187 9.27 -3.26 0.48
N GLY A 188 8.26 -4.12 0.66
CA GLY A 188 6.89 -3.70 0.96
C GLY A 188 6.51 -3.65 2.45
N ASP A 189 7.43 -3.93 3.38
CA ASP A 189 7.12 -3.99 4.83
C ASP A 189 6.67 -2.61 5.39
N PHE A 190 7.03 -1.50 4.73
CA PHE A 190 6.62 -0.14 5.13
C PHE A 190 5.10 0.09 5.06
N LEU A 191 4.36 -0.73 4.30
CA LEU A 191 2.89 -0.70 4.26
C LEU A 191 2.26 -1.24 5.55
N GLY A 192 3.04 -1.93 6.39
CA GLY A 192 2.60 -2.51 7.64
C GLY A 192 2.07 -1.46 8.62
N GLY A 193 0.82 -1.62 9.05
CA GLY A 193 0.15 -0.75 10.02
C GLY A 193 -0.92 0.17 9.42
N VAL A 194 -1.03 0.22 8.09
CA VAL A 194 -2.13 0.90 7.42
C VAL A 194 -3.39 0.03 7.47
N PRO A 195 -4.54 0.54 7.98
CA PRO A 195 -5.73 -0.28 8.16
C PRO A 195 -6.28 -0.76 6.82
N GLY A 196 -6.53 -2.07 6.69
CA GLY A 196 -7.10 -2.66 5.48
C GLY A 196 -6.15 -2.76 4.28
N VAL A 197 -4.84 -2.53 4.51
CA VAL A 197 -3.79 -2.63 3.48
C VAL A 197 -2.75 -3.67 3.91
N LEU A 198 -2.41 -4.58 3.00
CA LEU A 198 -1.44 -5.66 3.22
C LEU A 198 -0.53 -5.82 1.99
N ASN A 199 0.65 -6.40 2.19
CA ASN A 199 1.56 -6.78 1.12
C ASN A 199 1.57 -8.31 0.91
N GLY A 200 0.96 -8.78 -0.18
CA GLY A 200 0.71 -10.19 -0.47
C GLY A 200 1.94 -11.02 -0.87
N ASP A 201 3.01 -10.38 -1.36
CA ASP A 201 4.23 -11.08 -1.83
C ASP A 201 5.50 -10.66 -1.08
N SER A 202 5.38 -10.43 0.23
CA SER A 202 6.44 -9.86 1.06
C SER A 202 7.74 -10.68 1.10
N ARG A 203 7.74 -11.99 0.80
CA ARG A 203 8.90 -12.87 1.05
C ARG A 203 9.42 -13.62 -0.19
N ASN A 204 8.99 -13.27 -1.41
CA ASN A 204 9.23 -14.10 -2.61
C ASN A 204 9.67 -13.34 -3.88
N SER A 205 10.10 -12.07 -3.79
CA SER A 205 10.68 -11.33 -4.94
C SER A 205 11.29 -9.96 -4.66
N GLY A 206 11.22 -9.46 -3.42
CA GLY A 206 11.57 -8.05 -3.15
C GLY A 206 10.66 -7.06 -3.89
N ALA A 207 9.44 -7.45 -4.22
CA ALA A 207 8.44 -6.60 -4.86
C ALA A 207 7.36 -6.16 -3.86
N VAL A 208 6.55 -5.21 -4.28
CA VAL A 208 5.31 -4.81 -3.62
C VAL A 208 4.12 -5.41 -4.38
N ASP A 209 3.25 -6.13 -3.67
CA ASP A 209 1.98 -6.69 -4.14
C ASP A 209 0.87 -6.25 -3.18
N VAL A 210 0.12 -5.21 -3.52
CA VAL A 210 -0.76 -4.54 -2.56
C VAL A 210 -2.15 -5.20 -2.57
N ASN A 211 -2.63 -5.56 -1.38
CA ASN A 211 -4.02 -5.87 -1.11
C ASN A 211 -4.68 -4.69 -0.39
N ILE A 212 -5.81 -4.19 -0.92
CA ILE A 212 -6.65 -3.19 -0.24
C ILE A 212 -8.05 -3.78 -0.10
N ARG A 213 -8.55 -3.90 1.13
CA ARG A 213 -9.92 -4.35 1.40
C ARG A 213 -10.30 -5.69 0.74
N GLY A 214 -9.33 -6.61 0.59
CA GLY A 214 -9.51 -7.92 -0.05
C GLY A 214 -9.35 -7.91 -1.58
N MET A 215 -9.03 -6.76 -2.17
CA MET A 215 -8.73 -6.60 -3.59
C MET A 215 -7.23 -6.61 -3.82
N GLN A 216 -6.75 -7.44 -4.74
CA GLN A 216 -5.33 -7.58 -5.06
C GLN A 216 -5.14 -8.08 -6.49
N GLY A 217 -4.01 -7.71 -7.10
CA GLY A 217 -3.55 -8.24 -8.38
C GLY A 217 -4.35 -7.83 -9.61
N GLN A 218 -3.80 -8.14 -10.80
CA GLN A 218 -4.44 -7.95 -12.11
C GLN A 218 -4.94 -6.51 -12.32
N GLY A 219 -4.21 -5.50 -11.85
CA GLY A 219 -4.59 -4.10 -11.96
C GLY A 219 -5.78 -3.65 -11.10
N ARG A 220 -6.26 -4.44 -10.12
CA ARG A 220 -7.32 -3.99 -9.20
C ARG A 220 -6.86 -2.92 -8.23
N VAL A 221 -5.59 -2.98 -7.83
CA VAL A 221 -4.90 -2.01 -6.98
C VAL A 221 -3.60 -1.60 -7.68
N PRO A 222 -3.64 -0.69 -8.66
CA PRO A 222 -2.44 -0.24 -9.34
C PRO A 222 -1.50 0.49 -8.38
N VAL A 223 -0.20 0.27 -8.56
CA VAL A 223 0.88 1.02 -7.92
C VAL A 223 1.51 1.95 -8.95
N ILE A 224 1.43 3.25 -8.70
CA ILE A 224 1.87 4.32 -9.60
C ILE A 224 3.11 4.98 -8.98
N VAL A 225 4.22 5.01 -9.71
CA VAL A 225 5.48 5.65 -9.28
C VAL A 225 5.75 6.83 -10.18
N ASP A 226 5.73 8.05 -9.65
CA ASP A 226 5.91 9.29 -10.42
C ASP A 226 5.03 9.37 -11.69
N GLY A 227 3.79 8.86 -11.60
CA GLY A 227 2.84 8.80 -12.72
C GLY A 227 2.98 7.59 -13.66
N ALA A 228 3.99 6.74 -13.47
CA ALA A 228 4.21 5.53 -14.27
C ALA A 228 3.64 4.27 -13.60
N THR A 229 3.06 3.38 -14.40
CA THR A 229 2.68 2.03 -13.94
C THR A 229 3.69 0.99 -14.45
N GLN A 230 4.19 0.16 -13.54
CA GLN A 230 5.21 -0.85 -13.84
C GLN A 230 4.83 -2.25 -13.29
N GLU A 231 3.55 -2.44 -12.92
CA GLU A 231 3.04 -3.71 -12.39
C GLU A 231 3.15 -4.82 -13.44
N THR A 232 3.79 -5.93 -13.05
CA THR A 232 3.80 -7.18 -13.82
C THR A 232 3.14 -8.31 -13.03
N SER A 233 2.20 -9.02 -13.66
CA SER A 233 1.56 -10.21 -13.06
C SER A 233 2.42 -11.46 -13.26
N VAL A 234 2.92 -12.04 -12.18
CA VAL A 234 3.73 -13.27 -12.18
C VAL A 234 2.88 -14.48 -11.82
N TYR A 235 2.96 -15.53 -12.62
CA TYR A 235 2.25 -16.79 -12.38
C TYR A 235 2.88 -17.58 -11.23
N GLN A 236 2.09 -17.94 -10.22
CA GLN A 236 2.53 -18.71 -9.04
C GLN A 236 2.21 -20.21 -9.18
N GLY A 237 2.17 -20.71 -10.41
CA GLY A 237 1.71 -22.06 -10.71
C GLY A 237 0.23 -22.23 -10.38
N TYR A 238 -0.19 -23.45 -10.05
CA TYR A 238 -1.57 -23.67 -9.63
C TYR A 238 -1.98 -22.89 -8.38
N ASN A 239 -1.06 -22.25 -7.66
CA ASN A 239 -1.37 -21.54 -6.43
C ASN A 239 -1.85 -20.09 -6.63
N GLY A 240 -1.82 -19.55 -7.84
CA GLY A 240 -2.32 -18.19 -8.09
C GLY A 240 -1.45 -17.36 -9.02
N SER A 241 -1.51 -16.05 -8.81
CA SER A 241 -0.65 -15.06 -9.45
C SER A 241 -0.49 -13.86 -8.52
N THR A 242 0.67 -13.24 -8.55
CA THR A 242 1.03 -12.06 -7.73
C THR A 242 1.32 -10.89 -8.65
N ALA A 243 0.84 -9.69 -8.30
CA ALA A 243 1.19 -8.46 -9.00
C ALA A 243 2.46 -7.88 -8.38
N ARG A 244 3.47 -7.59 -9.19
CA ARG A 244 4.77 -7.12 -8.69
C ARG A 244 5.11 -5.75 -9.24
N THR A 245 5.32 -4.81 -8.32
CA THR A 245 5.94 -3.51 -8.56
C THR A 245 7.28 -3.44 -7.84
N TYR A 246 8.33 -2.94 -8.50
CA TYR A 246 9.69 -2.90 -7.96
C TYR A 246 10.18 -1.46 -7.79
N ILE A 247 10.68 -1.13 -6.59
CA ILE A 247 11.23 0.18 -6.27
C ILE A 247 12.14 0.03 -5.05
N ASP A 248 13.30 0.72 -5.00
CA ASP A 248 14.09 0.73 -3.76
C ASP A 248 13.48 1.73 -2.76
N PRO A 249 13.19 1.32 -1.52
CA PRO A 249 12.63 2.22 -0.51
C PRO A 249 13.49 3.46 -0.21
N ASP A 250 14.80 3.43 -0.46
CA ASP A 250 15.66 4.61 -0.26
C ASP A 250 15.38 5.75 -1.26
N PHE A 251 14.68 5.47 -2.37
CA PHE A 251 14.28 6.48 -3.35
C PHE A 251 12.84 6.95 -3.21
N ILE A 252 12.06 6.41 -2.26
CA ILE A 252 10.69 6.85 -2.01
C ILE A 252 10.71 8.06 -1.08
N GLY A 253 10.14 9.19 -1.53
CA GLY A 253 9.94 10.38 -0.70
C GLY A 253 8.64 10.29 0.11
N ASP A 254 7.55 9.84 -0.50
CA ASP A 254 6.29 9.56 0.20
C ASP A 254 5.41 8.57 -0.56
N VAL A 255 4.43 8.02 0.16
CA VAL A 255 3.38 7.14 -0.38
C VAL A 255 2.01 7.64 0.05
N ALA A 256 1.09 7.73 -0.89
CA ALA A 256 -0.33 7.93 -0.62
C ALA A 256 -1.15 6.75 -1.13
N ILE A 257 -2.16 6.39 -0.36
CA ILE A 257 -3.04 5.26 -0.62
C ILE A 257 -4.47 5.78 -0.61
N GLU A 258 -5.20 5.55 -1.69
CA GLU A 258 -6.64 5.77 -1.79
C GLU A 258 -7.33 4.41 -1.80
N LYS A 259 -8.38 4.21 -1.01
CA LYS A 259 -9.09 2.93 -0.89
C LYS A 259 -10.44 2.97 -1.59
N GLY A 260 -10.81 1.86 -2.21
CA GLY A 260 -12.02 1.75 -3.02
C GLY A 260 -11.84 2.29 -4.44
N VAL A 261 -12.95 2.59 -5.09
CA VAL A 261 -12.94 3.12 -6.48
C VAL A 261 -12.30 4.51 -6.53
N SER A 262 -11.36 4.71 -7.46
CA SER A 262 -10.66 5.98 -7.65
C SER A 262 -11.09 6.67 -8.95
N MET A 263 -11.18 8.00 -8.90
CA MET A 263 -11.40 8.85 -10.09
C MET A 263 -10.16 9.59 -10.53
N GLY A 264 -9.01 9.41 -9.86
CA GLY A 264 -7.77 10.05 -10.27
C GLY A 264 -7.52 9.84 -11.77
N ALA A 265 -7.03 10.88 -12.44
CA ALA A 265 -6.77 10.85 -13.88
C ALA A 265 -5.83 9.69 -14.29
N ASP A 266 -4.93 9.32 -13.38
CA ASP A 266 -3.94 8.25 -13.47
C ASP A 266 -4.45 6.86 -13.03
N ALA A 267 -5.64 6.79 -12.42
CA ALA A 267 -6.16 5.60 -11.75
C ALA A 267 -7.20 4.84 -12.61
N THR A 268 -6.94 4.71 -13.91
CA THR A 268 -7.83 3.97 -14.82
C THR A 268 -7.89 2.48 -14.43
N GLY A 269 -9.11 1.92 -14.34
CA GLY A 269 -9.33 0.53 -13.91
C GLY A 269 -9.14 0.24 -12.41
N ALA A 270 -8.77 1.23 -11.59
CA ALA A 270 -8.58 1.06 -10.15
C ALA A 270 -9.91 0.81 -9.42
N THR A 271 -10.13 -0.44 -9.00
CA THR A 271 -11.41 -0.90 -8.41
C THR A 271 -11.32 -1.18 -6.91
N GLY A 272 -10.14 -1.55 -6.40
CA GLY A 272 -9.88 -1.79 -4.97
C GLY A 272 -9.24 -0.60 -4.25
N GLY A 273 -8.59 0.28 -4.99
CA GLY A 273 -7.82 1.40 -4.50
C GLY A 273 -6.65 1.70 -5.43
N VAL A 274 -5.82 2.67 -5.08
CA VAL A 274 -4.60 3.01 -5.81
C VAL A 274 -3.51 3.42 -4.82
N VAL A 275 -2.29 2.98 -5.08
CA VAL A 275 -1.10 3.38 -4.32
C VAL A 275 -0.25 4.27 -5.20
N ARG A 276 0.06 5.47 -4.72
CA ARG A 276 0.89 6.45 -5.43
C ARG A 276 2.16 6.69 -4.64
N MET A 277 3.30 6.53 -5.28
CA MET A 277 4.61 6.74 -4.70
C MET A 277 5.29 7.88 -5.44
N ARG A 278 5.83 8.83 -4.68
CA ARG A 278 6.68 9.89 -5.21
C ARG A 278 8.12 9.57 -4.91
N THR A 279 9.01 9.65 -5.89
CA THR A 279 10.45 9.52 -5.63
C THR A 279 11.05 10.82 -5.09
N ILE A 280 12.20 10.73 -4.41
CA ILE A 280 12.89 11.87 -3.81
C ILE A 280 13.12 13.02 -4.81
N GLU A 281 12.96 14.25 -4.33
CA GLU A 281 13.16 15.50 -5.06
C GLU A 281 14.32 16.32 -4.47
N ALA A 282 14.69 17.43 -5.11
CA ALA A 282 15.80 18.27 -4.67
C ALA A 282 15.60 18.75 -3.22
N LYS A 283 14.38 19.13 -2.85
CA LYS A 283 14.01 19.56 -1.49
C LYS A 283 14.19 18.47 -0.42
N ASP A 284 14.15 17.20 -0.82
CA ASP A 284 14.30 16.07 0.11
C ASP A 284 15.79 15.83 0.43
N ILE A 285 16.71 16.37 -0.39
CA ILE A 285 18.17 16.23 -0.25
C ILE A 285 18.83 17.53 0.24
N LEU A 286 18.44 18.68 -0.31
CA LEU A 286 19.06 19.98 -0.04
C LEU A 286 18.78 20.44 1.39
N LEU A 287 19.83 20.92 2.05
CA LEU A 287 19.71 21.61 3.33
C LEU A 287 19.06 22.99 3.12
N PRO A 288 18.38 23.55 4.14
CA PRO A 288 17.76 24.87 4.04
C PRO A 288 18.74 25.94 3.53
N GLY A 289 18.34 26.65 2.46
CA GLY A 289 19.13 27.73 1.85
C GLY A 289 20.36 27.26 1.06
N LYS A 290 20.44 25.98 0.68
CA LYS A 290 21.51 25.44 -0.19
C LYS A 290 20.98 25.07 -1.57
N ASP A 291 21.78 25.41 -2.58
CA ASP A 291 21.48 25.16 -3.99
C ASP A 291 22.16 23.88 -4.53
N PHE A 292 23.03 23.27 -3.73
CA PHE A 292 23.66 21.99 -4.03
C PHE A 292 23.83 21.21 -2.72
N GLY A 293 23.63 19.89 -2.79
CA GLY A 293 23.79 19.02 -1.63
C GLY A 293 23.81 17.54 -1.99
N MET A 294 24.21 16.73 -1.01
CA MET A 294 24.26 15.28 -1.16
C MET A 294 23.66 14.59 0.06
N ARG A 295 22.95 13.49 -0.14
CA ARG A 295 22.48 12.58 0.91
C ARG A 295 23.22 11.26 0.76
N VAL A 296 23.92 10.85 1.81
CA VAL A 296 24.58 9.55 1.92
C VAL A 296 23.91 8.76 3.03
N LYS A 297 23.54 7.52 2.75
CA LYS A 297 22.91 6.63 3.71
C LYS A 297 23.58 5.28 3.70
N GLY A 298 23.89 4.77 4.88
CA GLY A 298 24.39 3.41 5.08
C GLY A 298 23.55 2.70 6.13
N SER A 299 23.18 1.45 5.87
CA SER A 299 22.44 0.63 6.83
C SER A 299 22.98 -0.79 6.88
N PHE A 300 22.80 -1.43 8.02
CA PHE A 300 22.95 -2.87 8.16
C PHE A 300 21.75 -3.48 8.85
N ASN A 301 21.54 -4.76 8.58
CA ASN A 301 20.59 -5.60 9.30
C ASN A 301 21.27 -6.92 9.72
N THR A 302 20.62 -7.62 10.63
CA THR A 302 21.08 -8.91 11.15
C THR A 302 20.13 -10.03 10.71
N ASN A 303 20.28 -11.23 11.27
CA ASN A 303 19.35 -12.34 11.09
C ASN A 303 19.32 -12.97 9.69
N SER A 304 20.42 -12.95 8.94
CA SER A 304 20.52 -13.59 7.63
C SER A 304 21.82 -14.36 7.39
N SER A 305 21.82 -15.29 6.44
CA SER A 305 23.01 -15.97 5.92
C SER A 305 23.06 -15.88 4.40
N SER A 306 24.26 -15.87 3.82
CA SER A 306 24.42 -15.96 2.36
C SER A 306 23.69 -17.19 1.82
N PRO A 307 23.02 -17.10 0.65
CA PRO A 307 22.32 -18.24 0.06
C PRO A 307 23.25 -19.44 -0.08
N PRO A 308 22.83 -20.64 0.35
CA PRO A 308 23.62 -21.84 0.18
C PRO A 308 23.64 -22.26 -1.30
N THR A 309 24.40 -23.30 -1.63
CA THR A 309 24.44 -23.83 -3.00
C THR A 309 23.04 -24.28 -3.45
N PRO A 310 22.64 -24.08 -4.72
CA PRO A 310 21.40 -24.64 -5.24
C PRO A 310 21.27 -26.13 -4.95
N ALA A 311 20.02 -26.59 -4.76
CA ALA A 311 19.64 -27.93 -4.29
C ALA A 311 19.90 -28.23 -2.80
N THR A 312 20.45 -27.29 -2.02
CA THR A 312 20.50 -27.43 -0.55
C THR A 312 19.10 -27.56 0.00
N LEU A 313 18.85 -28.58 0.82
CA LEU A 313 17.55 -28.86 1.41
C LEU A 313 17.27 -27.97 2.62
N GLY A 314 16.01 -27.55 2.76
CA GLY A 314 15.50 -26.80 3.89
C GLY A 314 14.11 -27.32 4.30
N GLY A 315 13.78 -27.14 5.58
CA GLY A 315 12.54 -27.65 6.16
C GLY A 315 12.41 -29.17 6.14
N MET A 316 11.37 -29.65 6.82
CA MET A 316 11.07 -31.07 6.95
C MET A 316 10.62 -31.69 5.63
N GLU A 317 11.18 -32.85 5.29
CA GLU A 317 10.79 -33.64 4.12
C GLU A 317 9.42 -34.31 4.33
N GLU A 318 8.53 -34.13 3.36
CA GLU A 318 7.20 -34.72 3.37
C GLU A 318 7.24 -36.25 3.26
N GLY A 319 6.38 -36.93 4.03
CA GLY A 319 6.35 -38.39 4.12
C GLY A 319 7.35 -38.96 5.13
N SER A 320 8.66 -38.73 4.92
CA SER A 320 9.73 -39.26 5.79
C SER A 320 9.82 -38.52 7.13
N GLY A 321 9.50 -37.22 7.14
CA GLY A 321 9.70 -36.36 8.29
C GLY A 321 11.16 -36.02 8.56
N ALA A 322 12.07 -36.35 7.64
CA ALA A 322 13.50 -36.10 7.81
C ALA A 322 13.76 -34.59 7.88
N LEU A 323 14.62 -34.21 8.82
CA LEU A 323 15.10 -32.84 8.94
C LEU A 323 16.40 -32.65 8.16
N PRO A 324 16.63 -31.47 7.56
CA PRO A 324 17.87 -31.20 6.86
C PRO A 324 19.02 -31.10 7.88
N PRO A 325 20.24 -31.48 7.48
CA PRO A 325 21.40 -31.51 8.37
C PRO A 325 21.89 -30.13 8.81
N GLY A 326 21.49 -29.05 8.11
CA GLY A 326 21.91 -27.68 8.38
C GLY A 326 20.73 -26.71 8.54
N GLY A 327 21.00 -25.42 8.35
CA GLY A 327 20.01 -24.34 8.37
C GLY A 327 19.64 -23.83 9.77
N MET A 328 20.32 -24.28 10.83
CA MET A 328 20.05 -23.85 12.22
C MET A 328 21.11 -22.89 12.79
N ASP A 329 22.12 -22.55 12.00
CA ASP A 329 23.28 -21.75 12.42
C ASP A 329 22.97 -20.25 12.39
N ARG A 330 21.89 -19.86 13.10
CA ARG A 330 21.44 -18.47 13.17
C ARG A 330 22.55 -17.57 13.75
N PRO A 331 22.95 -16.50 13.04
CA PRO A 331 23.96 -15.58 13.52
C PRO A 331 23.58 -14.92 14.85
N ALA A 332 24.59 -14.46 15.60
CA ALA A 332 24.36 -13.69 16.82
C ALA A 332 23.53 -12.43 16.55
N PHE A 333 22.69 -12.04 17.50
CA PHE A 333 21.66 -11.00 17.32
C PHE A 333 22.16 -9.67 16.73
N LEU A 334 23.35 -9.22 17.15
CA LEU A 334 23.96 -7.96 16.68
C LEU A 334 25.02 -8.16 15.59
N ASN A 335 25.20 -9.39 15.07
CA ASN A 335 26.14 -9.64 13.98
C ASN A 335 25.55 -9.10 12.67
N PRO A 336 26.17 -8.11 12.00
CA PRO A 336 25.69 -7.61 10.72
C PRO A 336 25.81 -8.69 9.65
N THR A 337 24.73 -8.95 8.93
CA THR A 337 24.66 -10.04 7.94
C THR A 337 24.07 -9.60 6.59
N GLY A 338 23.45 -8.43 6.53
CA GLY A 338 22.98 -7.77 5.33
C GLY A 338 22.97 -6.26 5.50
N GLY A 339 22.61 -5.53 4.46
CA GLY A 339 22.59 -4.07 4.52
C GLY A 339 22.27 -3.39 3.20
N SER A 340 22.27 -2.05 3.25
CA SER A 340 22.11 -1.21 2.08
C SER A 340 22.95 0.05 2.17
N GLY A 341 23.29 0.61 1.02
CA GLY A 341 23.91 1.91 0.91
C GLY A 341 23.29 2.69 -0.24
N SER A 342 23.09 3.98 -0.05
CA SER A 342 22.64 4.89 -1.10
C SER A 342 23.36 6.22 -1.04
N VAL A 343 23.55 6.81 -2.23
CA VAL A 343 24.08 8.16 -2.42
C VAL A 343 23.16 8.86 -3.39
N SER A 344 22.67 10.03 -3.00
CA SER A 344 21.85 10.90 -3.84
C SER A 344 22.43 12.31 -3.84
N GLY A 345 22.49 12.95 -4.99
CA GLY A 345 22.90 14.35 -5.14
C GLY A 345 21.75 15.18 -5.67
N ALA A 346 21.67 16.43 -5.23
CA ALA A 346 20.73 17.41 -5.75
C ALA A 346 21.41 18.73 -6.05
N ALA A 347 20.93 19.39 -7.10
CA ALA A 347 21.25 20.77 -7.44
C ALA A 347 19.95 21.50 -7.77
N SER A 348 19.81 22.74 -7.32
CA SER A 348 18.65 23.59 -7.57
C SER A 348 19.12 24.97 -8.00
N THR A 349 18.49 25.51 -9.03
CA THR A 349 18.62 26.91 -9.46
C THR A 349 17.22 27.51 -9.59
N GLU A 350 17.16 28.79 -9.94
CA GLU A 350 15.89 29.46 -10.26
C GLU A 350 15.13 28.81 -11.44
N PHE A 351 15.84 28.13 -12.36
CA PHE A 351 15.29 27.57 -13.59
C PHE A 351 15.36 26.03 -13.67
N LEU A 352 16.07 25.36 -12.77
CA LEU A 352 16.33 23.93 -12.90
C LEU A 352 16.59 23.25 -11.55
N ASP A 353 15.88 22.16 -11.28
CA ASP A 353 16.22 21.20 -10.23
C ASP A 353 16.73 19.90 -10.86
N ILE A 354 17.81 19.34 -10.33
CA ILE A 354 18.37 18.04 -10.74
C ILE A 354 18.52 17.18 -9.50
N VAL A 355 18.13 15.92 -9.61
CA VAL A 355 18.39 14.86 -8.64
C VAL A 355 18.99 13.66 -9.36
N ALA A 356 20.01 13.05 -8.77
CA ALA A 356 20.56 11.78 -9.22
C ALA A 356 20.84 10.89 -8.02
N GLY A 357 20.63 9.58 -8.14
CA GLY A 357 20.84 8.65 -7.04
C GLY A 357 21.28 7.26 -7.48
N TYR A 358 22.07 6.62 -6.64
CA TYR A 358 22.40 5.20 -6.70
C TYR A 358 22.14 4.54 -5.35
N ALA A 359 21.55 3.36 -5.36
CA ALA A 359 21.33 2.54 -4.18
C ALA A 359 21.70 1.08 -4.48
N ARG A 360 22.28 0.40 -3.49
CA ARG A 360 22.46 -1.04 -3.50
C ARG A 360 22.02 -1.62 -2.17
N ARG A 361 21.27 -2.71 -2.22
CA ARG A 361 20.87 -3.48 -1.05
C ARG A 361 21.17 -4.96 -1.27
N LYS A 362 21.72 -5.59 -0.24
CA LYS A 362 22.12 -6.99 -0.27
C LYS A 362 21.78 -7.67 1.05
N ASN A 363 20.84 -8.60 0.98
CA ASN A 363 20.38 -9.41 2.10
C ASN A 363 20.47 -10.90 1.74
N GLY A 364 20.92 -11.69 2.71
CA GLY A 364 20.90 -13.15 2.61
C GLY A 364 19.52 -13.75 2.84
N ASN A 365 19.45 -15.07 2.91
CA ASN A 365 18.27 -15.76 3.43
C ASN A 365 18.12 -15.47 4.91
N TYR A 366 16.93 -15.09 5.37
CA TYR A 366 16.70 -14.81 6.79
C TYR A 366 16.39 -16.07 7.60
N TYR A 367 16.53 -15.99 8.92
CA TYR A 367 16.09 -17.05 9.83
C TYR A 367 14.71 -16.74 10.41
N ALA A 368 13.88 -17.77 10.54
CA ALA A 368 12.56 -17.68 11.18
C ALA A 368 12.67 -17.41 12.69
N GLY A 369 11.58 -16.95 13.30
CA GLY A 369 11.51 -16.83 14.75
C GLY A 369 11.60 -18.19 15.47
N SER A 370 12.02 -18.16 16.73
CA SER A 370 12.18 -19.37 17.55
C SER A 370 11.05 -19.64 18.54
N HIS A 371 10.06 -18.74 18.65
CA HIS A 371 8.98 -18.85 19.64
C HIS A 371 7.58 -18.84 19.01
N GLY A 372 6.74 -19.82 19.31
CA GLY A 372 5.36 -19.82 18.82
C GLY A 372 4.78 -21.23 18.71
N LYS A 373 3.55 -21.30 18.22
CA LYS A 373 2.93 -22.56 17.78
C LYS A 373 3.10 -22.69 16.26
N GLY A 374 2.60 -23.78 15.68
CA GLY A 374 2.59 -23.97 14.23
C GLY A 374 3.88 -24.52 13.62
N ALA A 375 4.92 -24.81 14.41
CA ALA A 375 6.09 -25.54 13.93
C ALA A 375 5.68 -26.88 13.28
N PRO A 376 6.38 -27.34 12.23
CA PRO A 376 6.06 -28.58 11.54
C PRO A 376 6.13 -29.77 12.49
N VAL A 377 5.05 -30.55 12.55
CA VAL A 377 4.99 -31.84 13.24
C VAL A 377 4.42 -32.90 12.32
N ILE A 378 4.91 -34.14 12.43
CA ILE A 378 4.36 -35.25 11.66
C ILE A 378 3.11 -35.75 12.38
N LYS A 379 2.01 -35.89 11.65
CA LYS A 379 0.81 -36.57 12.13
C LYS A 379 0.33 -37.59 11.10
N MET A 380 -0.18 -38.71 11.59
CA MET A 380 -0.97 -39.64 10.80
C MET A 380 -2.34 -39.01 10.60
N VAL A 381 -2.70 -38.75 9.34
CA VAL A 381 -3.98 -38.16 8.95
C VAL A 381 -4.75 -39.21 8.16
N PRO A 382 -6.01 -39.49 8.52
CA PRO A 382 -6.86 -40.36 7.73
C PRO A 382 -6.92 -39.88 6.27
N ASP A 383 -6.82 -40.80 5.33
CA ASP A 383 -6.91 -40.52 3.90
C ASP A 383 -7.92 -41.48 3.27
N ASP A 384 -8.86 -40.91 2.51
CA ASP A 384 -9.97 -41.66 1.92
C ASP A 384 -9.53 -42.76 0.95
N PHE A 385 -8.30 -42.67 0.41
CA PHE A 385 -7.74 -43.65 -0.53
C PHE A 385 -6.69 -44.56 0.10
N TYR A 386 -5.90 -44.05 1.05
CA TYR A 386 -4.72 -44.77 1.58
C TYR A 386 -4.84 -45.18 3.06
N GLY A 387 -5.98 -44.94 3.73
CA GLY A 387 -6.20 -45.30 5.13
C GLY A 387 -5.62 -44.25 6.09
N GLU A 388 -4.32 -44.30 6.35
CA GLU A 388 -3.60 -43.25 7.10
C GLU A 388 -2.34 -42.82 6.35
N LEU A 389 -2.15 -41.50 6.17
CA LEU A 389 -0.95 -40.91 5.58
C LEU A 389 -0.20 -40.06 6.61
N SER A 390 1.12 -40.22 6.65
CA SER A 390 2.03 -39.31 7.35
C SER A 390 2.05 -37.93 6.65
N LYS A 391 1.57 -36.88 7.32
CA LYS A 391 1.52 -35.50 6.83
C LYS A 391 2.18 -34.53 7.82
N ILE A 392 2.85 -33.49 7.32
CA ILE A 392 3.51 -32.44 8.13
C ILE A 392 2.48 -31.40 8.59
N VAL A 393 1.78 -31.62 9.70
CA VAL A 393 0.85 -30.60 10.19
C VAL A 393 1.62 -29.40 10.79
N GLY A 394 1.26 -28.18 10.39
CA GLY A 394 1.92 -26.95 10.82
C GLY A 394 1.57 -25.77 9.91
N ILE A 395 2.07 -24.57 10.23
CA ILE A 395 1.91 -23.38 9.37
C ILE A 395 2.97 -23.34 8.25
N SER A 396 4.09 -24.07 8.41
CA SER A 396 5.11 -24.25 7.37
C SER A 396 5.90 -25.54 7.56
N LYS A 397 6.66 -25.96 6.53
CA LYS A 397 7.60 -27.09 6.58
C LYS A 397 8.90 -26.77 7.32
N TYR A 398 9.24 -25.49 7.50
CA TYR A 398 10.47 -25.05 8.16
C TYR A 398 10.37 -25.12 9.69
N ARG A 399 11.43 -25.53 10.37
CA ARG A 399 11.49 -25.51 11.84
C ARG A 399 11.55 -24.07 12.37
N GLN A 400 11.23 -23.94 13.66
CA GLN A 400 11.51 -22.71 14.41
C GLN A 400 13.01 -22.42 14.40
N GLY A 401 13.39 -21.16 14.14
CA GLY A 401 14.79 -20.75 14.08
C GLY A 401 15.57 -21.21 12.85
N GLU A 402 14.94 -21.83 11.86
CA GLU A 402 15.60 -22.31 10.64
C GLU A 402 15.79 -21.20 9.60
N GLU A 403 16.85 -21.30 8.79
CA GLU A 403 17.10 -20.50 7.60
C GLU A 403 15.99 -20.75 6.56
N ILE A 404 15.34 -19.68 6.12
CA ILE A 404 14.28 -19.73 5.13
C ILE A 404 14.89 -19.53 3.74
N LEU A 405 15.05 -20.63 3.00
CA LEU A 405 15.67 -20.61 1.68
C LEU A 405 14.85 -19.81 0.67
N ASN A 406 15.53 -19.27 -0.35
CA ASN A 406 14.94 -18.46 -1.42
C ASN A 406 14.34 -17.13 -0.94
N THR A 407 14.95 -16.50 0.06
CA THR A 407 14.50 -15.19 0.58
C THR A 407 15.55 -14.08 0.42
N SER A 408 16.71 -14.40 -0.16
CA SER A 408 17.77 -13.45 -0.44
C SER A 408 17.43 -12.45 -1.54
N LEU A 409 18.07 -11.29 -1.48
CA LEU A 409 17.93 -10.18 -2.43
C LEU A 409 19.28 -9.48 -2.62
N ASP A 410 19.71 -9.28 -3.86
CA ASP A 410 20.77 -8.34 -4.25
C ASP A 410 20.18 -7.42 -5.31
N ASN A 411 19.89 -6.18 -4.96
CA ASN A 411 19.29 -5.21 -5.86
C ASN A 411 20.14 -3.94 -5.98
N GLU A 412 20.23 -3.45 -7.20
CA GLU A 412 20.86 -2.18 -7.57
C GLU A 412 19.80 -1.27 -8.18
N SER A 413 19.83 0.01 -7.83
CA SER A 413 18.86 0.97 -8.32
C SER A 413 19.52 2.29 -8.65
N TRP A 414 19.08 2.89 -9.75
CA TRP A 414 19.51 4.21 -10.21
C TRP A 414 18.29 5.09 -10.41
N MET A 415 18.44 6.37 -10.14
CA MET A 415 17.43 7.37 -10.50
C MET A 415 18.08 8.66 -10.99
N GLY A 416 17.40 9.34 -11.90
CA GLY A 416 17.71 10.69 -12.35
C GLY A 416 16.40 11.45 -12.58
N LYS A 417 16.31 12.68 -12.08
CA LYS A 417 15.16 13.56 -12.27
C LYS A 417 15.66 14.97 -12.56
N GLY A 418 15.08 15.61 -13.58
CA GLY A 418 15.38 17.00 -13.94
C GLY A 418 14.09 17.77 -14.12
N THR A 419 13.89 18.82 -13.32
CA THR A 419 12.70 19.68 -13.35
C THR A 419 13.07 21.07 -13.82
N ILE A 420 12.71 21.39 -15.04
CA ILE A 420 12.94 22.68 -15.69
C ILE A 420 11.76 23.60 -15.34
N LYS A 421 12.06 24.74 -14.71
CA LYS A 421 11.12 25.84 -14.41
C LYS A 421 11.30 26.88 -15.52
N LEU A 422 10.45 26.82 -16.55
CA LEU A 422 10.57 27.69 -17.73
C LEU A 422 10.25 29.15 -17.35
N ASP A 423 9.24 29.31 -16.50
CA ASP A 423 8.83 30.54 -15.82
C ASP A 423 8.04 30.18 -14.53
N GLU A 424 7.29 31.13 -13.98
CA GLU A 424 6.50 30.93 -12.74
C GLU A 424 5.27 30.03 -12.93
N ASP A 425 4.79 29.84 -14.16
CA ASP A 425 3.54 29.12 -14.48
C ASP A 425 3.82 27.74 -15.12
N HIS A 426 5.00 27.55 -15.71
CA HIS A 426 5.38 26.38 -16.49
C HIS A 426 6.51 25.55 -15.88
N THR A 427 6.27 24.25 -15.71
CA THR A 427 7.30 23.28 -15.31
C THR A 427 7.32 22.03 -16.18
N LEU A 428 8.51 21.56 -16.55
CA LEU A 428 8.74 20.28 -17.23
C LEU A 428 9.68 19.41 -16.41
N GLU A 429 9.19 18.29 -15.91
CA GLU A 429 9.98 17.26 -15.23
C GLU A 429 10.24 16.08 -16.16
N LEU A 430 11.50 15.65 -16.24
CA LEU A 430 11.94 14.45 -16.92
C LEU A 430 12.55 13.49 -15.89
N GLY A 431 12.09 12.25 -15.86
CA GLY A 431 12.54 11.23 -14.92
C GLY A 431 13.05 9.97 -15.62
N TYR A 432 14.02 9.34 -14.99
CA TYR A 432 14.52 8.01 -15.33
C TYR A 432 14.78 7.24 -14.04
N SER A 433 14.36 5.98 -13.98
CA SER A 433 14.72 5.05 -12.91
C SER A 433 15.02 3.67 -13.47
N LYS A 434 15.98 3.00 -12.84
CA LYS A 434 16.36 1.62 -13.15
C LYS A 434 16.37 0.79 -11.88
N TYR A 435 15.76 -0.39 -11.93
CA TYR A 435 15.80 -1.38 -10.87
C TYR A 435 16.29 -2.72 -11.43
N LYS A 436 17.41 -3.21 -10.90
CA LYS A 436 17.97 -4.52 -11.27
C LYS A 436 18.11 -5.37 -10.02
N SER A 437 17.69 -6.63 -10.06
CA SER A 437 17.88 -7.52 -8.91
C SER A 437 18.04 -8.98 -9.28
N ASP A 438 18.92 -9.66 -8.54
CA ASP A 438 18.94 -11.12 -8.40
C ASP A 438 18.34 -11.51 -7.04
N TYR A 439 17.38 -12.43 -7.05
CA TYR A 439 16.58 -12.72 -5.85
C TYR A 439 16.19 -14.19 -5.72
N GLY A 440 15.97 -14.62 -4.48
CA GLY A 440 15.41 -15.92 -4.14
C GLY A 440 13.93 -15.97 -4.54
N TYR A 441 13.54 -17.06 -5.20
CA TYR A 441 12.16 -17.26 -5.65
C TYR A 441 11.74 -18.72 -5.50
N LEU A 442 10.53 -18.91 -5.01
CA LEU A 442 9.79 -20.16 -5.01
C LEU A 442 8.47 -19.96 -5.74
N LEU A 443 8.17 -20.83 -6.70
CA LEU A 443 6.85 -20.85 -7.31
C LEU A 443 5.83 -21.27 -6.26
N GLY A 444 4.75 -20.48 -6.07
CA GLY A 444 3.69 -20.76 -5.09
C GLY A 444 3.27 -22.23 -5.02
N SER A 445 3.02 -22.86 -6.18
CA SER A 445 2.61 -24.26 -6.23
C SER A 445 3.68 -25.28 -5.84
N GLN A 446 4.97 -24.93 -5.94
CA GLN A 446 6.06 -25.86 -5.57
C GLN A 446 6.07 -26.14 -4.07
N THR A 447 5.72 -25.16 -3.24
CA THR A 447 5.77 -25.24 -1.76
C THR A 447 5.00 -26.43 -1.17
N TYR A 448 4.01 -26.95 -1.90
CA TYR A 448 3.23 -28.13 -1.50
C TYR A 448 3.23 -29.28 -2.52
N LEU A 449 3.81 -29.10 -3.71
CA LEU A 449 3.94 -30.17 -4.71
C LEU A 449 5.26 -30.92 -4.58
N VAL A 450 6.31 -30.27 -4.05
CA VAL A 450 7.61 -30.91 -3.82
C VAL A 450 7.71 -31.45 -2.40
N GLY A 451 8.31 -32.65 -2.27
CA GLY A 451 8.48 -33.32 -0.97
C GLY A 451 9.32 -32.51 0.02
N SER A 452 10.39 -31.87 -0.46
CA SER A 452 11.30 -31.05 0.35
C SER A 452 11.45 -29.66 -0.23
N ASN A 453 11.59 -28.63 0.61
CA ASN A 453 12.03 -27.32 0.13
C ASN A 453 13.53 -27.36 -0.16
N TYR A 454 13.96 -26.52 -1.10
CA TYR A 454 15.35 -26.45 -1.51
C TYR A 454 15.72 -25.04 -1.97
N GLN A 455 17.01 -24.71 -1.88
CA GLN A 455 17.54 -23.48 -2.46
C GLN A 455 17.54 -23.59 -3.99
N ASN A 456 16.88 -22.65 -4.64
CA ASN A 456 16.72 -22.58 -6.08
C ASN A 456 17.84 -21.73 -6.70
N ILE A 457 17.95 -21.79 -8.03
CA ILE A 457 18.76 -20.86 -8.81
C ILE A 457 18.06 -19.49 -8.74
N LEU A 458 18.81 -18.43 -8.39
CA LEU A 458 18.25 -17.08 -8.22
C LEU A 458 17.57 -16.58 -9.49
N SER A 459 16.40 -15.99 -9.31
CA SER A 459 15.64 -15.29 -10.34
C SER A 459 16.20 -13.89 -10.57
N SER A 460 15.87 -13.25 -11.68
CA SER A 460 16.39 -11.94 -12.05
C SER A 460 15.31 -11.03 -12.62
N ILE A 461 15.44 -9.72 -12.40
CA ILE A 461 14.59 -8.66 -12.95
C ILE A 461 15.47 -7.48 -13.39
N ASP A 462 15.19 -6.93 -14.57
CA ASP A 462 15.70 -5.64 -15.05
C ASP A 462 14.49 -4.77 -15.46
N LEU A 463 14.41 -3.56 -14.92
CA LEU A 463 13.30 -2.64 -15.09
C LEU A 463 13.82 -1.24 -15.34
N ASP A 464 13.50 -0.68 -16.49
CA ASP A 464 13.75 0.72 -16.85
C ASP A 464 12.41 1.47 -16.94
N THR A 465 12.31 2.63 -16.29
CA THR A 465 11.14 3.51 -16.36
C THR A 465 11.56 4.94 -16.68
N TYR A 466 10.91 5.53 -17.68
CA TYR A 466 11.08 6.90 -18.14
C TYR A 466 9.77 7.67 -17.92
N THR A 467 9.85 8.91 -17.44
CA THR A 467 8.69 9.78 -17.23
C THR A 467 8.93 11.16 -17.80
N ALA A 468 7.88 11.78 -18.31
CA ALA A 468 7.87 13.18 -18.71
C ALA A 468 6.57 13.83 -18.22
N ARG A 469 6.69 14.91 -17.45
CA ARG A 469 5.57 15.52 -16.75
C ARG A 469 5.61 17.02 -16.95
N TYR A 470 4.60 17.55 -17.59
CA TYR A 470 4.46 18.98 -17.85
C TYR A 470 3.30 19.54 -17.03
N ARG A 471 3.51 20.72 -16.46
CA ARG A 471 2.51 21.49 -15.71
C ARG A 471 2.44 22.89 -16.26
N TYR A 472 1.23 23.39 -16.42
CA TYR A 472 0.94 24.78 -16.74
C TYR A 472 -0.22 25.26 -15.89
N ASN A 473 0.06 26.16 -14.95
CA ASN A 473 -0.91 26.68 -13.99
C ASN A 473 -0.72 28.20 -13.83
N PRO A 474 -1.25 29.00 -14.78
CA PRO A 474 -1.09 30.44 -14.78
C PRO A 474 -1.75 31.11 -13.57
N SER A 475 -0.97 31.88 -12.81
CA SER A 475 -1.45 32.53 -11.58
C SER A 475 -2.56 33.59 -11.80
N ASP A 476 -2.75 34.06 -13.02
CA ASP A 476 -3.77 35.04 -13.41
C ASP A 476 -5.02 34.41 -14.06
N ASN A 477 -5.08 33.08 -14.19
CA ASN A 477 -6.17 32.39 -14.85
C ASN A 477 -6.57 31.07 -14.17
N ASP A 478 -7.59 31.18 -13.30
CA ASP A 478 -8.19 30.07 -12.57
C ASP A 478 -8.85 28.98 -13.45
N LEU A 479 -9.00 29.22 -14.77
CA LEU A 479 -9.57 28.24 -15.70
C LEU A 479 -8.55 27.20 -16.18
N ILE A 480 -7.26 27.44 -15.96
CA ILE A 480 -6.19 26.58 -16.46
C ILE A 480 -5.36 26.04 -15.30
N ASP A 481 -5.34 24.72 -15.19
CA ASP A 481 -4.45 23.94 -14.33
C ASP A 481 -4.18 22.65 -15.11
N LEU A 482 -3.34 22.78 -16.13
CA LEU A 482 -3.06 21.75 -17.12
C LEU A 482 -1.94 20.84 -16.62
N LYS A 483 -2.21 19.54 -16.61
CA LYS A 483 -1.25 18.49 -16.27
C LYS A 483 -1.17 17.51 -17.41
N VAL A 484 0.04 17.28 -17.91
CA VAL A 484 0.35 16.26 -18.91
C VAL A 484 1.38 15.34 -18.30
N ASP A 485 1.07 14.07 -18.16
CA ASP A 485 1.95 13.03 -17.64
C ASP A 485 2.10 11.94 -18.70
N SER A 486 3.34 11.57 -19.03
CA SER A 486 3.61 10.43 -19.90
C SER A 486 4.72 9.56 -19.33
N PHE A 487 4.68 8.26 -19.68
CA PHE A 487 5.65 7.30 -19.19
C PHE A 487 5.92 6.18 -20.21
N LEU A 488 7.06 5.53 -20.03
CA LEU A 488 7.46 4.27 -20.66
C LEU A 488 8.14 3.40 -19.60
N SER A 489 7.68 2.18 -19.42
CA SER A 489 8.28 1.17 -18.55
C SER A 489 8.59 -0.10 -19.34
N GLN A 490 9.79 -0.62 -19.17
CA GLN A 490 10.29 -1.84 -19.82
C GLN A 490 10.73 -2.82 -18.76
N VAL A 491 10.17 -4.04 -18.80
CA VAL A 491 10.37 -5.09 -17.82
C VAL A 491 10.93 -6.33 -18.51
N ASP A 492 12.10 -6.78 -18.05
CA ASP A 492 12.68 -8.07 -18.41
C ASP A 492 12.85 -8.93 -17.15
N SER A 493 11.94 -9.89 -16.97
CA SER A 493 11.90 -10.76 -15.79
C SER A 493 12.17 -12.21 -16.15
N ARG A 494 13.01 -12.86 -15.35
CA ARG A 494 13.22 -14.32 -15.36
C ARG A 494 12.96 -14.89 -13.98
N ALA A 495 11.82 -15.54 -13.81
CA ALA A 495 11.51 -16.32 -12.62
C ALA A 495 11.92 -17.79 -12.84
N ASN A 496 12.82 -18.29 -12.02
CA ASN A 496 13.32 -19.67 -12.11
C ASN A 496 12.44 -20.61 -11.28
N SER A 497 11.72 -21.51 -11.94
CA SER A 497 11.05 -22.64 -11.28
C SER A 497 11.81 -23.92 -11.62
N THR A 498 12.67 -24.43 -10.75
CA THR A 498 13.38 -25.68 -11.03
C THR A 498 12.56 -26.87 -10.58
N ASN A 499 12.68 -28.01 -11.27
CA ASN A 499 12.17 -29.29 -10.78
C ASN A 499 13.27 -29.99 -9.98
N TYR A 500 13.00 -30.34 -8.72
CA TYR A 500 13.92 -31.09 -7.88
C TYR A 500 13.66 -32.59 -8.00
N ASN A 501 14.72 -33.35 -8.31
CA ASN A 501 14.69 -34.80 -8.29
C ASN A 501 15.24 -35.29 -6.94
N SER A 502 14.37 -35.85 -6.10
CA SER A 502 14.73 -36.32 -4.75
C SER A 502 15.70 -37.51 -4.75
N THR A 503 15.68 -38.34 -5.79
CA THR A 503 16.56 -39.52 -5.93
C THR A 503 17.98 -39.11 -6.30
N THR A 504 18.14 -38.25 -7.30
CA THR A 504 19.46 -37.81 -7.79
C THR A 504 19.97 -36.56 -7.08
N LYS A 505 19.13 -35.88 -6.29
CA LYS A 505 19.40 -34.60 -5.61
C LYS A 505 19.85 -33.51 -6.58
N THR A 506 19.23 -33.45 -7.76
CA THR A 506 19.57 -32.49 -8.82
C THR A 506 18.39 -31.59 -9.16
N LEU A 507 18.69 -30.37 -9.60
CA LEU A 507 17.71 -29.43 -10.16
C LEU A 507 17.72 -29.49 -11.69
N THR A 508 16.53 -29.62 -12.28
CA THR A 508 16.31 -29.41 -13.71
C THR A 508 15.74 -28.01 -13.91
N PRO A 509 16.39 -27.13 -14.69
CA PRO A 509 15.91 -25.78 -14.92
C PRO A 509 14.58 -25.73 -15.67
N ALA A 510 13.61 -24.98 -15.14
CA ALA A 510 12.51 -24.44 -15.92
C ALA A 510 12.32 -22.95 -15.60
N PHE A 511 11.89 -22.18 -16.60
CA PHE A 511 11.91 -20.73 -16.56
C PHE A 511 10.56 -20.14 -16.95
N TYR A 512 10.16 -19.09 -16.23
CA TYR A 512 9.13 -18.16 -16.64
C TYR A 512 9.80 -16.86 -17.03
N TRP A 513 9.77 -16.56 -18.32
CA TRP A 513 10.19 -15.27 -18.84
C TRP A 513 8.97 -14.37 -18.99
N THR A 514 9.13 -13.11 -18.62
CA THR A 514 8.10 -12.09 -18.82
C THR A 514 8.80 -10.83 -19.30
N GLY A 515 8.65 -10.55 -20.59
CA GLY A 515 8.98 -9.28 -21.21
C GLY A 515 7.70 -8.43 -21.28
N SER A 516 7.77 -7.18 -20.85
CA SER A 516 6.65 -6.24 -20.97
C SER A 516 7.16 -4.85 -21.30
N GLU A 517 6.54 -4.20 -22.26
CA GLU A 517 6.70 -2.77 -22.53
C GLU A 517 5.36 -2.09 -22.32
N ARG A 518 5.33 -1.04 -21.49
CA ARG A 518 4.11 -0.29 -21.22
C ARG A 518 4.37 1.20 -21.34
N TRP A 519 3.52 1.91 -22.07
CA TRP A 519 3.61 3.36 -22.20
C TRP A 519 2.23 3.98 -22.19
N GLY A 520 2.17 5.25 -21.81
CA GLY A 520 0.91 5.95 -21.72
C GLY A 520 1.07 7.44 -21.56
N ALA A 521 -0.04 8.13 -21.70
CA ALA A 521 -0.15 9.56 -21.46
C ALA A 521 -1.51 9.90 -20.83
N THR A 522 -1.49 10.83 -19.88
CA THR A 522 -2.66 11.39 -19.23
C THR A 522 -2.61 12.91 -19.37
N VAL A 523 -3.72 13.50 -19.80
CA VAL A 523 -3.88 14.95 -19.93
C VAL A 523 -5.12 15.35 -19.13
N SER A 524 -4.98 16.32 -18.25
CA SER A 524 -6.09 16.88 -17.46
C SER A 524 -5.97 18.39 -17.36
N ASN A 525 -7.11 19.08 -17.30
CA ASN A 525 -7.18 20.48 -16.95
C ASN A 525 -8.23 20.67 -15.86
N THR A 526 -7.94 21.49 -14.85
CA THR A 526 -8.94 21.92 -13.85
C THR A 526 -9.29 23.38 -14.05
N SER A 527 -10.57 23.67 -14.32
CA SER A 527 -11.10 25.03 -14.39
C SER A 527 -11.89 25.34 -13.13
N ARG A 528 -11.59 26.48 -12.49
CA ARG A 528 -12.27 26.94 -11.28
C ARG A 528 -13.13 28.16 -11.59
N PHE A 529 -14.36 28.16 -11.08
CA PHE A 529 -15.34 29.23 -11.26
C PHE A 529 -15.91 29.62 -9.90
N PHE A 530 -15.97 30.92 -9.63
CA PHE A 530 -16.50 31.46 -8.38
C PHE A 530 -17.81 32.20 -8.70
N THR A 531 -18.91 31.79 -8.07
CA THR A 531 -20.24 32.34 -8.35
C THR A 531 -21.01 32.59 -7.06
N ASP A 532 -22.11 33.35 -7.14
CA ASP A 532 -23.03 33.54 -6.00
C ASP A 532 -23.69 32.23 -5.53
N PHE A 533 -23.63 31.17 -6.33
CA PHE A 533 -24.11 29.83 -5.99
C PHE A 533 -23.03 28.94 -5.36
N GLY A 534 -21.84 29.47 -5.10
CA GLY A 534 -20.69 28.78 -4.54
C GLY A 534 -19.56 28.56 -5.55
N ASP A 535 -18.54 27.85 -5.07
CA ASP A 535 -17.31 27.59 -5.81
C ASP A 535 -17.42 26.28 -6.59
N PHE A 536 -16.96 26.31 -7.84
CA PHE A 536 -16.92 25.16 -8.72
C PHE A 536 -15.49 24.86 -9.14
N ALA A 537 -15.13 23.58 -9.14
CA ALA A 537 -13.92 23.10 -9.80
C ALA A 537 -14.32 21.98 -10.78
N LEU A 538 -14.11 22.21 -12.07
CA LEU A 538 -14.36 21.27 -13.14
C LEU A 538 -13.02 20.72 -13.65
N GLU A 539 -12.71 19.48 -13.31
CA GLU A 539 -11.61 18.73 -13.93
C GLU A 539 -12.15 17.98 -15.15
N TYR A 540 -11.38 17.98 -16.23
CA TYR A 540 -11.68 17.22 -17.44
C TYR A 540 -10.41 16.83 -18.17
N GLY A 541 -10.44 15.69 -18.86
CA GLY A 541 -9.25 15.17 -19.49
C GLY A 541 -9.43 13.83 -20.18
N GLY A 542 -8.31 13.25 -20.59
CA GLY A 542 -8.26 11.91 -21.15
C GLY A 542 -6.94 11.21 -20.85
N ALA A 543 -6.98 9.88 -20.90
CA ALA A 543 -5.83 9.03 -20.68
C ALA A 543 -5.74 7.93 -21.73
N PHE A 544 -4.53 7.55 -22.09
CA PHE A 544 -4.22 6.42 -22.96
C PHE A 544 -3.10 5.58 -22.35
N THR A 545 -3.24 4.26 -22.40
CA THR A 545 -2.17 3.32 -22.05
C THR A 545 -2.15 2.15 -23.00
N ARG A 546 -0.95 1.71 -23.37
CA ARG A 546 -0.69 0.49 -24.13
C ARG A 546 0.34 -0.37 -23.41
N GLU A 547 0.07 -1.66 -23.35
CA GLU A 547 0.96 -2.68 -22.82
C GLU A 547 1.15 -3.78 -23.86
N ASP A 548 2.40 -4.07 -24.21
CA ASP A 548 2.79 -5.18 -25.06
C ASP A 548 3.54 -6.21 -24.20
N ALA A 549 3.11 -7.47 -24.24
CA ALA A 549 3.69 -8.57 -23.48
C ALA A 549 4.25 -9.65 -24.41
N GLY A 550 5.39 -10.22 -24.03
CA GLY A 550 6.11 -11.19 -24.83
C GLY A 550 7.32 -11.79 -24.14
N LEU A 551 8.25 -12.31 -24.94
CA LEU A 551 9.58 -12.67 -24.48
C LEU A 551 10.50 -11.43 -24.49
N PRO A 552 11.40 -11.29 -23.52
CA PRO A 552 12.46 -10.28 -23.56
C PRO A 552 13.30 -10.31 -24.84
N GLY A 553 13.88 -9.16 -25.17
CA GLY A 553 14.79 -9.04 -26.31
C GLY A 553 15.95 -10.03 -26.23
N GLY A 554 16.19 -10.78 -27.30
CA GLY A 554 17.28 -11.76 -27.37
C GLY A 554 16.99 -13.11 -26.69
N VAL A 555 15.79 -13.32 -26.14
CA VAL A 555 15.36 -14.62 -25.60
C VAL A 555 14.55 -15.38 -26.65
N THR A 556 15.02 -16.58 -27.02
CA THR A 556 14.29 -17.49 -27.92
C THR A 556 13.50 -18.51 -27.10
N TYR A 557 12.26 -18.80 -27.50
CA TYR A 557 11.44 -19.81 -26.85
C TYR A 557 12.06 -21.22 -26.98
N ASP A 558 12.31 -21.86 -25.84
CA ASP A 558 12.74 -23.25 -25.72
C ASP A 558 11.69 -24.05 -24.94
N SER A 559 10.84 -24.79 -25.65
CA SER A 559 9.76 -25.58 -25.05
C SER A 559 10.23 -26.69 -24.10
N SER A 560 11.53 -27.05 -24.11
CA SER A 560 12.08 -28.03 -23.17
C SER A 560 12.36 -27.44 -21.78
N ARG A 561 12.42 -26.12 -21.67
CA ARG A 561 12.81 -25.39 -20.44
C ARG A 561 11.90 -24.20 -20.10
N MET A 562 11.06 -23.75 -21.03
CA MET A 562 10.21 -22.58 -20.87
C MET A 562 8.74 -22.96 -20.95
N TRP A 563 7.96 -22.41 -20.03
CA TRP A 563 6.50 -22.44 -20.12
C TRP A 563 6.04 -21.56 -21.29
N LEU A 564 4.87 -21.87 -21.86
CA LEU A 564 4.29 -21.09 -22.96
C LEU A 564 4.25 -19.59 -22.57
N PRO A 565 4.99 -18.70 -23.25
CA PRO A 565 4.97 -17.29 -22.92
C PRO A 565 3.64 -16.67 -23.36
N ARG A 566 3.21 -15.65 -22.63
CA ARG A 566 2.10 -14.80 -23.09
C ARG A 566 2.63 -13.89 -24.18
N GLN A 567 1.88 -13.74 -25.27
CA GLN A 567 2.26 -12.89 -26.39
C GLN A 567 1.04 -12.11 -26.88
N GLY A 568 1.09 -10.78 -26.82
CA GLY A 568 -0.06 -9.97 -27.17
C GLY A 568 0.04 -8.53 -26.67
N SER A 569 -1.05 -7.80 -26.82
CA SER A 569 -1.13 -6.39 -26.42
C SER A 569 -2.47 -6.04 -25.80
N ARG A 570 -2.50 -4.99 -24.99
CA ARG A 570 -3.70 -4.38 -24.43
C ARG A 570 -3.60 -2.86 -24.54
N GLU A 571 -4.69 -2.24 -24.96
CA GLU A 571 -4.84 -0.78 -25.10
C GLU A 571 -6.06 -0.31 -24.31
N GLU A 572 -5.95 0.88 -23.73
CA GLU A 572 -7.01 1.49 -22.92
C GLU A 572 -7.04 2.98 -23.17
N TYR A 573 -8.22 3.48 -23.53
CA TYR A 573 -8.52 4.89 -23.75
C TYR A 573 -9.59 5.31 -22.75
N SER A 574 -9.45 6.50 -22.17
CA SER A 574 -10.51 7.07 -21.34
C SER A 574 -10.66 8.56 -21.50
N ALA A 575 -11.87 9.04 -21.29
CA ALA A 575 -12.22 10.45 -21.16
C ALA A 575 -12.98 10.62 -19.84
N PHE A 576 -12.67 11.66 -19.09
CA PHE A 576 -13.24 11.85 -17.77
C PHE A 576 -13.58 13.31 -17.48
N THR A 577 -14.50 13.48 -16.54
CA THR A 577 -14.84 14.76 -15.94
C THR A 577 -15.20 14.58 -14.48
N SER A 578 -14.81 15.56 -13.66
CA SER A 578 -15.16 15.68 -12.25
C SER A 578 -15.61 17.11 -11.98
N LEU A 579 -16.80 17.28 -11.40
CA LEU A 579 -17.31 18.55 -10.94
C LEU A 579 -17.40 18.54 -9.42
N GLU A 580 -16.59 19.37 -8.77
CA GLU A 580 -16.74 19.77 -7.38
C GLU A 580 -17.59 21.03 -7.31
N TRP A 581 -18.54 21.04 -6.38
CA TRP A 581 -19.35 22.21 -6.04
C TRP A 581 -19.39 22.40 -4.53
N LYS A 582 -18.99 23.60 -4.09
CA LYS A 582 -19.01 24.05 -2.69
C LYS A 582 -20.01 25.21 -2.56
N PRO A 583 -21.31 24.93 -2.36
CA PRO A 583 -22.32 25.97 -2.16
C PRO A 583 -22.13 26.76 -0.85
N THR A 584 -21.47 26.16 0.14
CA THR A 584 -21.19 26.73 1.46
C THR A 584 -19.91 26.11 2.00
N ASP A 585 -19.28 26.72 3.01
CA ASP A 585 -18.04 26.21 3.61
C ASP A 585 -18.18 24.83 4.27
N TRP A 586 -19.39 24.47 4.71
CA TRP A 586 -19.67 23.20 5.39
C TRP A 586 -20.20 22.10 4.47
N LEU A 587 -20.46 22.36 3.18
CA LEU A 587 -21.06 21.40 2.24
C LEU A 587 -20.26 21.34 0.95
N LYS A 588 -19.82 20.14 0.57
CA LYS A 588 -19.09 19.85 -0.67
C LYS A 588 -19.74 18.68 -1.40
N LEU A 589 -20.07 18.90 -2.66
CA LEU A 589 -20.70 17.93 -3.56
C LEU A 589 -19.74 17.62 -4.71
N ASN A 590 -19.55 16.34 -5.02
CA ASN A 590 -18.71 15.90 -6.12
C ASN A 590 -19.50 14.97 -7.04
N GLY A 591 -19.49 15.25 -8.34
CA GLY A 591 -20.04 14.40 -9.38
C GLY A 591 -18.98 14.08 -10.43
N ASN A 592 -18.69 12.80 -10.64
CA ASN A 592 -17.62 12.34 -11.50
C ASN A 592 -18.15 11.33 -12.52
N MET A 593 -17.59 11.36 -13.72
CA MET A 593 -17.90 10.40 -14.78
C MET A 593 -16.65 10.12 -15.61
N ARG A 594 -16.39 8.84 -15.88
CA ARG A 594 -15.35 8.40 -16.82
C ARG A 594 -15.95 7.43 -17.84
N TYR A 595 -15.68 7.65 -19.10
CA TYR A 595 -15.88 6.66 -20.16
C TYR A 595 -14.54 5.99 -20.44
N SER A 596 -14.52 4.66 -20.52
CA SER A 596 -13.34 3.88 -20.86
C SER A 596 -13.64 2.92 -22.00
N HIS A 597 -12.70 2.78 -22.92
CA HIS A 597 -12.69 1.79 -23.99
C HIS A 597 -11.40 1.00 -23.92
N PHE A 598 -11.49 -0.32 -24.10
CA PHE A 598 -10.36 -1.23 -23.99
C PHE A 598 -10.32 -2.16 -25.18
N GLU A 599 -9.12 -2.51 -25.60
CA GLU A 599 -8.86 -3.48 -26.64
C GLU A 599 -7.73 -4.41 -26.21
N SER A 600 -7.82 -5.69 -26.54
CA SER A 600 -6.76 -6.66 -26.30
C SER A 600 -6.62 -7.62 -27.47
N VAL A 601 -5.38 -7.98 -27.78
CA VAL A 601 -5.01 -8.85 -28.89
C VAL A 601 -4.09 -9.95 -28.36
N ASP A 602 -4.56 -11.19 -28.38
CA ASP A 602 -3.75 -12.37 -28.11
C ASP A 602 -3.11 -12.86 -29.41
N LYS A 603 -1.78 -12.82 -29.44
CA LYS A 603 -0.94 -13.23 -30.58
C LYS A 603 -0.30 -14.60 -30.36
N SER A 604 -0.70 -15.30 -29.31
CA SER A 604 -0.25 -16.67 -29.05
C SER A 604 -0.61 -17.57 -30.23
N ASP A 605 0.30 -18.47 -30.62
CA ASP A 605 0.12 -19.40 -31.74
C ASP A 605 -0.89 -20.49 -31.33
N THR A 606 -2.18 -20.17 -31.46
CA THR A 606 -3.30 -21.09 -31.23
C THR A 606 -3.80 -21.66 -32.55
N LEU A 607 -4.51 -22.79 -32.49
CA LEU A 607 -5.12 -23.43 -33.68
C LEU A 607 -6.13 -22.53 -34.43
N LEU A 608 -6.57 -21.42 -33.84
CA LEU A 608 -7.63 -20.55 -34.34
C LEU A 608 -7.12 -19.16 -34.78
N GLY A 609 -5.81 -18.90 -34.67
CA GLY A 609 -5.20 -17.62 -35.02
C GLY A 609 -5.28 -16.58 -33.88
N PRO A 610 -4.92 -15.31 -34.15
CA PRO A 610 -5.00 -14.23 -33.16
C PRO A 610 -6.44 -14.00 -32.69
N PHE A 611 -6.62 -13.69 -31.41
CA PHE A 611 -7.92 -13.36 -30.83
C PHE A 611 -7.95 -11.90 -30.38
N GLU A 612 -8.94 -11.16 -30.86
CA GLU A 612 -9.15 -9.75 -30.53
C GLU A 612 -10.43 -9.59 -29.72
N ARG A 613 -10.38 -8.70 -28.72
CA ARG A 613 -11.54 -8.35 -27.91
C ARG A 613 -11.52 -6.87 -27.59
N SER A 614 -12.68 -6.23 -27.74
CA SER A 614 -12.92 -4.87 -27.26
C SER A 614 -14.13 -4.80 -26.33
N ASP A 615 -14.07 -3.88 -25.37
CA ASP A 615 -15.15 -3.58 -24.43
C ASP A 615 -15.14 -2.09 -24.08
N ASP A 616 -16.26 -1.55 -23.61
CA ASP A 616 -16.36 -0.17 -23.16
C ASP A 616 -17.35 -0.01 -22.00
N GLY A 617 -17.33 1.17 -21.38
CA GLY A 617 -18.43 1.58 -20.52
C GLY A 617 -18.14 2.82 -19.68
N VAL A 618 -19.17 3.22 -18.93
CA VAL A 618 -19.15 4.43 -18.08
C VAL A 618 -19.00 4.05 -16.60
N SER A 619 -18.24 4.87 -15.89
CA SER A 619 -17.91 4.77 -14.46
C SER A 619 -18.30 6.08 -13.74
N PRO A 620 -19.53 6.16 -13.17
CA PRO A 620 -19.99 7.31 -12.41
C PRO A 620 -19.66 7.20 -10.92
N ILE A 621 -19.23 8.30 -10.30
CA ILE A 621 -18.98 8.39 -8.85
C ILE A 621 -19.52 9.69 -8.28
N GLY A 622 -20.25 9.60 -7.17
CA GLY A 622 -20.78 10.74 -6.44
C GLY A 622 -20.34 10.74 -4.98
N THR A 623 -19.98 11.91 -4.47
CA THR A 623 -19.63 12.09 -3.06
C THR A 623 -20.35 13.30 -2.48
N VAL A 624 -20.93 13.14 -1.30
CA VAL A 624 -21.48 14.23 -0.49
C VAL A 624 -20.65 14.33 0.78
N THR A 625 -20.18 15.53 1.08
CA THR A 625 -19.35 15.81 2.25
C THR A 625 -19.97 16.95 3.04
N PHE A 626 -20.14 16.78 4.34
CA PHE A 626 -20.74 17.78 5.21
C PHE A 626 -19.95 17.89 6.52
N GLY A 627 -19.51 19.11 6.86
CA GLY A 627 -18.76 19.44 8.08
C GLY A 627 -19.50 20.48 8.92
N PRO A 628 -20.57 20.09 9.64
CA PRO A 628 -21.46 21.04 10.32
C PRO A 628 -20.90 21.58 11.64
N PHE A 629 -19.78 21.02 12.13
CA PHE A 629 -19.12 21.40 13.37
C PHE A 629 -17.62 21.52 13.11
N ASP A 630 -16.95 22.40 13.86
CA ASP A 630 -15.51 22.57 13.72
C ASP A 630 -14.76 21.27 14.01
N GLY A 631 -13.73 21.03 13.19
CA GLY A 631 -12.90 19.82 13.24
C GLY A 631 -13.56 18.56 12.65
N PHE A 632 -14.89 18.45 12.58
CA PHE A 632 -15.60 17.27 12.06
C PHE A 632 -15.99 17.38 10.59
N GLU A 633 -15.71 16.34 9.81
CA GLU A 633 -16.22 16.14 8.46
C GLU A 633 -16.87 14.76 8.33
N PHE A 634 -18.09 14.71 7.82
CA PHE A 634 -18.79 13.46 7.50
C PHE A 634 -18.96 13.36 5.99
N TYR A 635 -18.96 12.13 5.47
CA TYR A 635 -19.16 11.94 4.04
C TYR A 635 -19.88 10.64 3.70
N GLY A 636 -20.51 10.65 2.52
CA GLY A 636 -21.00 9.47 1.84
C GLY A 636 -20.48 9.45 0.40
N LYS A 637 -19.89 8.33 -0.01
CA LYS A 637 -19.37 8.08 -1.36
C LYS A 637 -20.10 6.87 -1.96
N ILE A 638 -20.58 7.02 -3.19
CA ILE A 638 -21.12 5.92 -3.99
C ILE A 638 -20.49 5.97 -5.37
N GLY A 639 -20.01 4.84 -5.86
CA GLY A 639 -19.37 4.81 -7.16
C GLY A 639 -19.46 3.47 -7.86
N SER A 640 -19.42 3.52 -9.19
CA SER A 640 -19.18 2.35 -10.01
C SER A 640 -17.96 2.59 -10.90
N ALA A 641 -17.05 1.61 -10.93
CA ALA A 641 -15.85 1.65 -11.76
C ALA A 641 -15.75 0.38 -12.60
N LEU A 642 -15.34 0.54 -13.85
CA LEU A 642 -15.10 -0.54 -14.80
C LEU A 642 -13.60 -0.86 -14.82
N ARG A 643 -13.25 -2.15 -14.77
CA ARG A 643 -11.88 -2.64 -14.97
C ARG A 643 -11.89 -3.63 -16.13
N SER A 644 -11.08 -3.38 -17.15
CA SER A 644 -10.87 -4.39 -18.18
C SER A 644 -9.99 -5.54 -17.69
N PRO A 645 -10.14 -6.73 -18.28
CA PRO A 645 -9.24 -7.85 -18.02
C PRO A 645 -7.78 -7.43 -18.24
N SER A 646 -6.91 -7.76 -17.29
CA SER A 646 -5.46 -7.55 -17.40
C SER A 646 -4.86 -8.44 -18.49
N ILE A 647 -3.63 -8.15 -18.96
CA ILE A 647 -2.91 -9.03 -19.89
C ILE A 647 -2.82 -10.48 -19.39
N PHE A 648 -2.71 -10.69 -18.07
CA PHE A 648 -2.70 -12.03 -17.49
C PHE A 648 -4.03 -12.77 -17.73
N GLU A 649 -5.14 -12.06 -17.74
CA GLU A 649 -6.50 -12.58 -17.90
C GLU A 649 -6.91 -12.66 -19.39
N SER A 650 -6.51 -11.69 -20.22
CA SER A 650 -6.93 -11.57 -21.62
C SER A 650 -6.03 -12.30 -22.62
N LEU A 651 -4.82 -12.74 -22.24
CA LEU A 651 -3.94 -13.48 -23.15
C LEU A 651 -3.93 -14.99 -22.87
N THR A 652 -3.53 -15.79 -23.85
CA THR A 652 -3.24 -17.23 -23.68
C THR A 652 -1.92 -17.44 -22.96
N GLY A 653 -1.83 -18.49 -22.14
CA GLY A 653 -0.67 -18.80 -21.33
C GLY A 653 -0.92 -19.97 -20.37
N PRO A 654 0.06 -20.35 -19.55
CA PRO A 654 0.08 -21.64 -18.85
C PRO A 654 -0.86 -21.72 -17.65
N SER A 655 -1.54 -20.63 -17.30
CA SER A 655 -2.41 -20.51 -16.13
C SER A 655 -3.79 -21.14 -16.30
N PHE A 656 -4.20 -21.39 -17.55
CA PHE A 656 -5.53 -21.86 -17.93
C PHE A 656 -5.43 -23.03 -18.92
N GLY A 657 -6.39 -23.95 -18.88
CA GLY A 657 -6.37 -25.15 -19.71
C GLY A 657 -6.73 -24.91 -21.18
N PHE A 658 -7.26 -23.74 -21.52
CA PHE A 658 -7.70 -23.39 -22.88
C PHE A 658 -7.24 -21.99 -23.27
N PRO A 659 -7.00 -21.75 -24.58
CA PRO A 659 -6.75 -20.41 -25.08
C PRO A 659 -7.94 -19.48 -24.84
N VAL A 660 -7.69 -18.18 -24.91
CA VAL A 660 -8.66 -17.16 -24.46
C VAL A 660 -9.90 -17.06 -25.37
N ASP A 661 -9.77 -17.36 -26.66
CA ASP A 661 -10.87 -17.39 -27.63
C ASP A 661 -11.97 -18.42 -27.29
N LEU A 662 -11.60 -19.54 -26.69
CA LEU A 662 -12.52 -20.58 -26.21
C LEU A 662 -13.04 -20.33 -24.79
N ASN A 663 -12.50 -19.32 -24.09
CA ASN A 663 -12.93 -18.94 -22.74
C ASN A 663 -12.64 -17.46 -22.44
N PRO A 664 -13.29 -16.52 -23.15
CA PRO A 664 -13.06 -15.10 -22.95
C PRO A 664 -13.76 -14.62 -21.67
N VAL A 665 -13.27 -13.55 -21.09
CA VAL A 665 -13.85 -12.92 -19.90
C VAL A 665 -14.32 -11.50 -20.20
N ALA A 666 -15.41 -11.10 -19.54
CA ALA A 666 -15.92 -9.73 -19.57
C ALA A 666 -15.17 -8.82 -18.57
N PRO A 667 -15.20 -7.49 -18.75
CA PRO A 667 -14.73 -6.54 -17.76
C PRO A 667 -15.44 -6.68 -16.41
N GLU A 668 -14.74 -6.35 -15.32
CA GLU A 668 -15.31 -6.30 -13.98
C GLU A 668 -16.00 -4.95 -13.72
N ARG A 669 -17.13 -4.98 -13.01
CA ARG A 669 -17.79 -3.76 -12.55
C ARG A 669 -17.83 -3.69 -11.03
N ALA A 670 -16.95 -2.87 -10.47
CA ALA A 670 -16.99 -2.53 -9.06
C ALA A 670 -18.13 -1.55 -8.77
N ARG A 671 -18.80 -1.76 -7.64
CA ARG A 671 -19.76 -0.87 -7.01
C ARG A 671 -19.34 -0.71 -5.56
N ASN A 672 -19.08 0.52 -5.16
CA ASN A 672 -18.62 0.85 -3.82
C ASN A 672 -19.63 1.79 -3.16
N ILE A 673 -19.93 1.51 -1.90
CA ILE A 673 -20.60 2.43 -0.98
C ILE A 673 -19.66 2.61 0.21
N GLU A 674 -19.42 3.86 0.58
CA GLU A 674 -18.65 4.20 1.77
C GLU A 674 -19.32 5.34 2.53
N VAL A 675 -19.40 5.20 3.85
CA VAL A 675 -19.86 6.25 4.76
C VAL A 675 -18.81 6.39 5.84
N GLY A 676 -18.33 7.60 6.05
CA GLY A 676 -17.26 7.83 7.00
C GLY A 676 -17.32 9.19 7.69
N MET A 677 -16.43 9.32 8.65
CA MET A 677 -16.19 10.55 9.40
C MET A 677 -14.68 10.78 9.57
N ASN A 678 -14.36 12.04 9.64
CA ASN A 678 -13.05 12.63 9.71
C ASN A 678 -13.07 13.63 10.88
N TYR A 679 -12.00 13.66 11.66
CA TYR A 679 -11.81 14.66 12.70
C TYR A 679 -10.34 15.07 12.78
N VAL A 680 -10.07 16.37 12.71
CA VAL A 680 -8.75 16.96 12.95
C VAL A 680 -8.93 18.21 13.76
N ASP A 681 -8.23 18.29 14.88
CA ASP A 681 -8.25 19.46 15.73
C ASP A 681 -6.94 19.59 16.51
N ASP A 682 -6.59 20.82 16.84
CA ASP A 682 -5.40 21.16 17.63
C ASP A 682 -5.85 21.63 19.02
N SER A 683 -5.04 21.38 20.05
CA SER A 683 -5.27 21.82 21.43
C SER A 683 -6.57 21.29 22.07
N VAL A 684 -6.91 20.04 21.77
CA VAL A 684 -8.13 19.34 22.21
C VAL A 684 -8.15 19.09 23.73
N PHE A 685 -7.05 18.62 24.30
CA PHE A 685 -6.95 18.33 25.75
C PHE A 685 -5.93 19.23 26.46
N MET A 686 -4.88 19.65 25.76
CA MET A 686 -3.77 20.47 26.25
C MET A 686 -3.32 21.43 25.16
N ALA A 687 -2.83 22.62 25.54
CA ALA A 687 -2.33 23.58 24.57
C ALA A 687 -1.19 22.98 23.72
N GLY A 688 -1.35 23.02 22.39
CA GLY A 688 -0.37 22.52 21.43
C GLY A 688 -0.44 21.02 21.13
N ASP A 689 -1.37 20.27 21.73
CA ASP A 689 -1.63 18.90 21.30
C ASP A 689 -2.38 18.85 19.95
N ARG A 690 -2.49 17.66 19.36
CA ARG A 690 -3.17 17.44 18.10
C ARG A 690 -3.84 16.08 18.08
N LEU A 691 -5.11 16.04 17.70
CA LEU A 691 -5.88 14.82 17.54
C LEU A 691 -6.36 14.68 16.10
N ARG A 692 -6.11 13.52 15.51
CA ARG A 692 -6.58 13.12 14.17
C ARG A 692 -7.34 11.81 14.28
N PHE A 693 -8.46 11.71 13.61
CA PHE A 693 -9.30 10.52 13.63
C PHE A 693 -10.04 10.34 12.31
N HIS A 694 -10.12 9.09 11.87
CA HIS A 694 -10.85 8.67 10.69
C HIS A 694 -11.57 7.36 11.00
N ALA A 695 -12.83 7.25 10.57
CA ALA A 695 -13.56 5.99 10.62
C ALA A 695 -14.50 5.88 9.42
N ALA A 696 -14.52 4.71 8.78
CA ALA A 696 -15.35 4.46 7.61
C ALA A 696 -15.92 3.05 7.61
N TYR A 697 -17.20 2.92 7.25
CA TYR A 697 -17.80 1.66 6.83
C TYR A 697 -17.78 1.58 5.30
N PHE A 698 -17.38 0.43 4.75
CA PHE A 698 -17.33 0.19 3.32
C PHE A 698 -18.11 -1.06 2.91
N ASP A 699 -18.68 -1.02 1.71
CA ASP A 699 -19.33 -2.13 1.02
C ASP A 699 -18.87 -2.15 -0.44
N ASN A 700 -17.95 -3.06 -0.75
CA ASN A 700 -17.42 -3.28 -2.08
C ASN A 700 -18.13 -4.49 -2.69
N LYS A 701 -18.89 -4.30 -3.78
CA LYS A 701 -19.45 -5.39 -4.58
C LYS A 701 -18.92 -5.29 -6.00
N ILE A 702 -18.36 -6.36 -6.53
CA ILE A 702 -17.82 -6.43 -7.88
C ILE A 702 -18.63 -7.45 -8.65
N ASP A 703 -19.39 -6.98 -9.63
CA ASP A 703 -20.04 -7.83 -10.60
C ASP A 703 -18.99 -8.29 -11.62
N ASP A 704 -19.17 -9.50 -12.17
CA ASP A 704 -18.28 -10.08 -13.17
C ASP A 704 -16.82 -10.28 -12.70
N TYR A 705 -16.58 -10.41 -11.40
CA TYR A 705 -15.23 -10.62 -10.84
C TYR A 705 -14.48 -11.77 -11.54
N ILE A 706 -13.34 -11.48 -12.15
CA ILE A 706 -12.54 -12.41 -12.94
C ILE A 706 -11.68 -13.25 -12.02
N THR A 707 -11.79 -14.56 -12.16
CA THR A 707 -10.96 -15.53 -11.45
C THR A 707 -10.73 -16.78 -12.29
N ARG A 708 -10.13 -17.80 -11.67
CA ARG A 708 -10.02 -19.15 -12.24
C ARG A 708 -10.99 -20.08 -11.53
N SER A 709 -11.53 -21.07 -12.21
CA SER A 709 -12.26 -22.18 -11.58
C SER A 709 -12.24 -23.39 -12.54
N ASN A 710 -12.83 -24.52 -12.17
CA ASN A 710 -13.14 -25.54 -13.16
C ASN A 710 -14.47 -25.18 -13.85
N VAL A 711 -14.37 -24.85 -15.13
CA VAL A 711 -15.52 -24.51 -15.97
C VAL A 711 -15.96 -25.73 -16.78
N PRO A 712 -17.27 -25.90 -17.05
CA PRO A 712 -17.76 -27.01 -17.84
C PRO A 712 -17.30 -26.90 -19.29
N ARG A 713 -16.95 -28.03 -19.90
CA ARG A 713 -16.70 -28.17 -21.33
C ARG A 713 -17.38 -29.41 -21.86
N ASP A 714 -18.10 -29.24 -22.96
CA ASP A 714 -18.78 -30.34 -23.62
C ASP A 714 -17.80 -31.09 -24.54
N PHE A 715 -17.54 -32.35 -24.21
CA PHE A 715 -16.73 -33.25 -25.03
C PHE A 715 -17.58 -34.37 -25.66
N SER A 716 -18.89 -34.15 -25.80
CA SER A 716 -19.84 -35.11 -26.39
C SER A 716 -19.43 -35.55 -27.80
N SER A 717 -18.79 -34.66 -28.56
CA SER A 717 -18.26 -34.92 -29.91
C SER A 717 -17.17 -35.99 -29.97
N ILE A 718 -16.46 -36.25 -28.87
CA ILE A 718 -15.41 -37.27 -28.76
C ILE A 718 -15.79 -38.38 -27.77
N GLY A 719 -17.08 -38.54 -27.47
CA GLY A 719 -17.63 -39.61 -26.64
C GLY A 719 -17.47 -39.42 -25.13
N PHE A 720 -17.03 -38.24 -24.69
CA PHE A 720 -17.01 -37.86 -23.27
C PHE A 720 -18.21 -36.97 -22.94
N GLY A 721 -18.68 -36.94 -21.68
CA GLY A 721 -19.72 -36.01 -21.26
C GLY A 721 -19.19 -34.59 -21.05
N THR A 722 -19.89 -33.81 -20.23
CA THR A 722 -19.34 -32.55 -19.71
C THR A 722 -18.17 -32.85 -18.76
N ILE A 723 -17.02 -32.23 -19.00
CA ILE A 723 -15.84 -32.30 -18.13
C ILE A 723 -15.54 -30.90 -17.58
N TYR A 724 -15.16 -30.82 -16.31
CA TYR A 724 -14.80 -29.58 -15.63
C TYR A 724 -13.28 -29.37 -15.62
N VAL A 725 -12.85 -28.32 -16.30
CA VAL A 725 -11.43 -28.04 -16.60
C VAL A 725 -11.03 -26.66 -16.14
N LEU A 726 -9.78 -26.49 -15.70
CA LEU A 726 -9.29 -25.19 -15.21
C LEU A 726 -9.40 -24.12 -16.32
N GLY A 727 -10.20 -23.09 -16.07
CA GLY A 727 -10.44 -22.00 -16.99
C GLY A 727 -10.69 -20.69 -16.28
N ARG A 728 -10.69 -19.62 -17.06
CA ARG A 728 -11.11 -18.28 -16.62
C ARG A 728 -12.61 -18.29 -16.35
N LEU A 729 -13.05 -17.48 -15.41
CA LEU A 729 -14.46 -17.36 -15.05
C LEU A 729 -14.74 -15.94 -14.55
N ASN A 730 -15.77 -15.29 -15.08
CA ASN A 730 -16.41 -14.15 -14.42
C ASN A 730 -17.41 -14.70 -13.39
N LEU A 731 -17.27 -14.31 -12.13
CA LEU A 731 -18.25 -14.59 -11.08
C LEU A 731 -19.54 -13.78 -11.29
N ASP A 732 -20.64 -14.21 -10.67
CA ASP A 732 -21.85 -13.37 -10.53
C ASP A 732 -21.50 -12.10 -9.73
N TYR A 733 -20.88 -12.30 -8.57
CA TYR A 733 -20.27 -11.21 -7.82
C TYR A 733 -19.20 -11.70 -6.82
N ALA A 734 -18.29 -10.79 -6.48
CA ALA A 734 -17.52 -10.80 -5.24
C ALA A 734 -17.98 -9.63 -4.35
N ARG A 735 -18.02 -9.81 -3.03
CA ARG A 735 -18.41 -8.75 -2.09
C ARG A 735 -17.51 -8.76 -0.86
N MET A 736 -17.10 -7.59 -0.40
CA MET A 736 -16.31 -7.38 0.82
C MET A 736 -16.88 -6.19 1.59
N ARG A 737 -17.21 -6.37 2.87
CA ARG A 737 -17.70 -5.30 3.75
C ARG A 737 -16.93 -5.24 5.04
N GLY A 738 -16.75 -4.04 5.56
CA GLY A 738 -15.98 -3.85 6.78
C GLY A 738 -15.94 -2.43 7.28
N ILE A 739 -15.13 -2.26 8.32
CA ILE A 739 -14.87 -1.01 9.00
C ILE A 739 -13.36 -0.77 8.98
N ASP A 740 -12.96 0.44 8.61
CA ASP A 740 -11.60 0.96 8.80
C ASP A 740 -11.64 2.09 9.82
N MET A 741 -10.69 2.11 10.76
CA MET A 741 -10.51 3.19 11.73
C MET A 741 -9.03 3.52 11.91
N SER A 742 -8.71 4.79 12.05
CA SER A 742 -7.41 5.26 12.52
C SER A 742 -7.57 6.46 13.45
N ALA A 743 -6.73 6.53 14.48
CA ALA A 743 -6.65 7.68 15.37
C ALA A 743 -5.20 7.95 15.74
N GLU A 744 -4.81 9.21 15.79
CA GLU A 744 -3.48 9.65 16.18
C GLU A 744 -3.58 10.85 17.11
N TYR A 745 -2.82 10.81 18.20
CA TYR A 745 -2.75 11.86 19.19
C TYR A 745 -1.28 12.23 19.44
N ASP A 746 -0.94 13.50 19.29
CA ASP A 746 0.42 14.01 19.45
C ASP A 746 0.41 15.21 20.40
N THR A 747 1.25 15.20 21.42
CA THR A 747 1.40 16.27 22.42
C THR A 747 2.65 17.12 22.19
N GLY A 748 3.40 16.86 21.11
CA GLY A 748 4.77 17.32 20.90
C GLY A 748 5.78 16.36 21.52
N ASP A 749 5.69 16.12 22.84
CA ASP A 749 6.64 15.24 23.54
C ASP A 749 6.26 13.75 23.44
N TYR A 750 4.98 13.43 23.40
CA TYR A 750 4.47 12.05 23.33
C TYR A 750 3.49 11.91 22.17
N PHE A 751 3.53 10.77 21.50
CA PHE A 751 2.58 10.45 20.45
C PHE A 751 2.04 9.02 20.62
N ALA A 752 0.78 8.84 20.27
CA ALA A 752 0.08 7.57 20.26
C ALA A 752 -0.79 7.47 19.01
N GLY A 753 -0.84 6.29 18.41
CA GLY A 753 -1.68 6.00 17.26
C GLY A 753 -2.28 4.61 17.33
N ILE A 754 -3.49 4.46 16.79
CA ILE A 754 -4.17 3.18 16.61
C ILE A 754 -4.77 3.10 15.21
N SER A 755 -4.57 1.96 14.55
CA SER A 755 -5.20 1.59 13.28
C SER A 755 -5.94 0.28 13.47
N TRP A 756 -7.17 0.19 12.98
CA TRP A 756 -7.98 -1.02 13.03
C TRP A 756 -8.73 -1.22 11.72
N ASN A 757 -8.73 -2.46 11.23
CA ASN A 757 -9.60 -2.89 10.14
C ASN A 757 -10.32 -4.19 10.55
N HIS A 758 -11.60 -4.26 10.22
CA HIS A 758 -12.49 -5.35 10.56
C HIS A 758 -13.43 -5.70 9.42
N TYR A 759 -13.45 -6.96 8.98
CA TYR A 759 -14.39 -7.45 7.97
C TYR A 759 -15.63 -8.05 8.63
N THR A 760 -16.80 -7.63 8.14
CA THR A 760 -18.12 -8.08 8.63
C THR A 760 -18.79 -9.08 7.70
N ASP A 761 -18.54 -8.97 6.39
CA ASP A 761 -19.11 -9.83 5.36
C ASP A 761 -18.11 -9.98 4.21
N MET A 762 -18.01 -11.19 3.66
CA MET A 762 -17.26 -11.43 2.42
C MET A 762 -17.84 -12.65 1.70
N MET A 763 -17.98 -12.58 0.38
CA MET A 763 -18.62 -13.61 -0.43
C MET A 763 -18.13 -13.58 -1.87
N PHE A 764 -17.92 -14.77 -2.46
CA PHE A 764 -17.63 -14.96 -3.88
C PHE A 764 -18.63 -15.95 -4.45
N CYS A 765 -19.36 -15.57 -5.50
CA CYS A 765 -20.48 -16.35 -6.04
C CYS A 765 -20.35 -16.56 -7.54
N ALA A 766 -20.34 -17.81 -8.01
CA ALA A 766 -20.44 -18.18 -9.42
C ALA A 766 -21.90 -18.14 -9.90
N ARG A 767 -22.14 -17.90 -11.21
CA ARG A 767 -23.49 -17.99 -11.79
C ARG A 767 -23.97 -19.46 -11.88
N PRO A 768 -25.28 -19.70 -12.02
CA PRO A 768 -25.79 -21.07 -12.15
C PRO A 768 -25.23 -21.74 -13.40
N GLY A 769 -24.61 -22.90 -13.25
CA GLY A 769 -24.05 -23.68 -14.37
C GLY A 769 -22.58 -23.39 -14.70
N ASP A 770 -21.97 -22.34 -14.13
CA ASP A 770 -20.58 -21.96 -14.42
C ASP A 770 -19.54 -22.89 -13.78
N VAL A 771 -19.95 -23.64 -12.75
CA VAL A 771 -19.12 -24.56 -11.97
C VAL A 771 -19.83 -25.89 -11.79
N ASP A 772 -19.10 -26.90 -11.35
CA ASP A 772 -19.65 -28.23 -11.07
C ASP A 772 -20.81 -28.15 -10.07
N PRO A 773 -21.99 -28.72 -10.38
CA PRO A 773 -23.14 -28.78 -9.46
C PRO A 773 -22.84 -29.47 -8.12
N LEU A 774 -21.75 -30.24 -8.03
CA LEU A 774 -21.30 -30.87 -6.80
C LEU A 774 -20.61 -29.89 -5.83
N TRP A 775 -20.25 -28.68 -6.28
CA TRP A 775 -19.57 -27.68 -5.45
C TRP A 775 -20.46 -26.50 -5.11
N ASP A 776 -20.18 -25.91 -3.94
CA ASP A 776 -20.85 -24.69 -3.51
C ASP A 776 -20.55 -23.56 -4.50
N ARG A 777 -21.63 -22.97 -5.02
CA ARG A 777 -21.55 -21.84 -5.94
C ARG A 777 -21.13 -20.55 -5.25
N CYS A 778 -21.33 -20.43 -3.94
CA CYS A 778 -21.05 -19.24 -3.16
C CYS A 778 -20.23 -19.61 -1.92
N SER A 779 -19.13 -18.91 -1.70
CA SER A 779 -18.29 -19.10 -0.52
C SER A 779 -17.55 -17.82 -0.15
N ALA A 780 -17.46 -17.55 1.15
CA ALA A 780 -16.69 -16.43 1.69
C ALA A 780 -15.19 -16.52 1.35
N GLY A 781 -14.69 -17.71 1.02
CA GLY A 781 -13.29 -17.96 0.73
C GLY A 781 -12.87 -18.01 -0.72
N GLY A 782 -13.81 -17.71 -1.62
CA GLY A 782 -13.69 -18.10 -3.00
C GLY A 782 -14.32 -19.46 -3.25
N ILE A 783 -14.73 -19.65 -4.49
CA ILE A 783 -15.20 -20.94 -5.01
C ILE A 783 -14.00 -21.88 -5.28
N PHE A 784 -14.28 -23.16 -5.54
CA PHE A 784 -13.25 -24.16 -5.82
C PHE A 784 -12.27 -23.71 -6.93
N ASN A 785 -10.96 -23.81 -6.67
CA ASN A 785 -9.88 -23.38 -7.57
C ASN A 785 -9.84 -21.89 -7.97
N SER A 786 -10.50 -21.02 -7.20
CA SER A 786 -10.44 -19.56 -7.35
C SER A 786 -9.21 -18.91 -6.75
N PHE A 787 -8.57 -18.03 -7.53
CA PHE A 787 -7.45 -17.19 -7.10
C PHE A 787 -7.81 -16.28 -5.91
N SER A 788 -9.09 -15.96 -5.74
CA SER A 788 -9.58 -15.16 -4.61
C SER A 788 -9.19 -15.76 -3.25
N ALA A 789 -9.05 -17.09 -3.15
CA ALA A 789 -8.66 -17.76 -1.92
C ALA A 789 -7.29 -17.32 -1.38
N GLN A 790 -6.37 -16.86 -2.24
CA GLN A 790 -5.08 -16.30 -1.79
C GLN A 790 -5.20 -14.85 -1.30
N GLN A 791 -6.24 -14.14 -1.71
CA GLN A 791 -6.43 -12.71 -1.51
C GLN A 791 -7.35 -12.39 -0.31
N VAL A 792 -7.94 -13.43 0.30
CA VAL A 792 -8.80 -13.30 1.47
C VAL A 792 -8.00 -12.82 2.69
N PRO A 793 -8.28 -11.60 3.20
CA PRO A 793 -7.52 -10.99 4.28
C PRO A 793 -7.86 -11.59 5.66
N PRO A 794 -7.06 -11.25 6.69
CA PRO A 794 -7.44 -11.44 8.09
C PRO A 794 -8.76 -10.75 8.41
N LYS A 795 -9.55 -11.34 9.32
CA LYS A 795 -10.80 -10.73 9.79
C LYS A 795 -10.55 -9.42 10.52
N ASP A 796 -9.49 -9.37 11.31
CA ASP A 796 -9.10 -8.26 12.15
C ASP A 796 -7.61 -7.96 11.97
N THR A 797 -7.27 -6.69 11.79
CA THR A 797 -5.90 -6.20 11.90
C THR A 797 -5.89 -4.97 12.82
N VAL A 798 -5.03 -4.97 13.84
CA VAL A 798 -4.90 -3.86 14.79
C VAL A 798 -3.43 -3.48 14.88
N THR A 799 -3.12 -2.20 14.75
CA THR A 799 -1.78 -1.67 14.98
C THR A 799 -1.86 -0.55 16.00
N VAL A 800 -1.01 -0.60 17.03
CA VAL A 800 -0.86 0.46 18.02
C VAL A 800 0.58 0.94 17.98
N ASN A 801 0.78 2.24 17.87
CA ASN A 801 2.09 2.88 17.85
C ASN A 801 2.17 3.86 19.04
N LEU A 802 3.19 3.74 19.88
CA LEU A 802 3.40 4.59 21.04
C LEU A 802 4.84 5.10 21.03
N GLY A 803 5.07 6.37 21.32
CA GLY A 803 6.42 6.90 21.41
C GLY A 803 6.55 8.24 22.10
N ALA A 804 7.80 8.64 22.27
CA ALA A 804 8.20 9.88 22.92
C ALA A 804 9.36 10.54 22.17
N ARG A 805 9.34 11.87 22.15
CA ARG A 805 10.42 12.77 21.73
C ARG A 805 11.11 13.30 22.99
N LEU A 806 12.41 13.11 23.06
CA LEU A 806 13.26 13.41 24.21
C LEU A 806 14.45 14.27 23.75
N LEU A 807 15.12 14.93 24.69
CA LEU A 807 16.32 15.73 24.43
C LEU A 807 16.06 16.85 23.41
N ASP A 808 15.00 17.64 23.62
CA ASP A 808 14.57 18.68 22.70
C ASP A 808 14.35 18.13 21.27
N GLU A 809 13.59 17.02 21.19
CA GLU A 809 13.29 16.26 19.97
C GLU A 809 14.50 15.66 19.22
N ARG A 810 15.69 15.65 19.83
CA ARG A 810 16.86 14.98 19.22
C ARG A 810 16.76 13.47 19.28
N LEU A 811 16.07 12.91 20.28
CA LEU A 811 15.90 11.47 20.42
C LEU A 811 14.41 11.11 20.37
N THR A 812 14.00 10.36 19.36
CA THR A 812 12.68 9.74 19.31
C THR A 812 12.81 8.27 19.65
N LEU A 813 11.98 7.76 20.55
CA LEU A 813 11.86 6.34 20.88
C LEU A 813 10.41 5.91 20.76
N GLY A 814 10.16 4.68 20.29
CA GLY A 814 8.81 4.16 20.26
C GLY A 814 8.71 2.65 20.11
N THR A 815 7.48 2.17 20.22
CA THR A 815 7.09 0.79 20.04
C THR A 815 5.89 0.69 19.13
N ARG A 816 5.87 -0.36 18.30
CA ARG A 816 4.72 -0.71 17.47
C ARG A 816 4.26 -2.12 17.84
N LEU A 817 2.97 -2.24 18.16
CA LEU A 817 2.28 -3.49 18.43
C LEU A 817 1.38 -3.80 17.24
N THR A 818 1.58 -4.93 16.58
CA THR A 818 0.77 -5.34 15.42
C THR A 818 0.11 -6.67 15.72
N TYR A 819 -1.22 -6.70 15.74
CA TYR A 819 -2.03 -7.92 15.82
C TYR A 819 -2.68 -8.21 14.47
N VAL A 820 -2.49 -9.44 14.01
CA VAL A 820 -3.13 -9.99 12.82
C VAL A 820 -3.96 -11.19 13.23
N GLY A 821 -5.27 -11.12 12.96
CA GLY A 821 -6.22 -12.17 13.28
C GLY A 821 -6.18 -13.36 12.31
N SER A 822 -7.08 -14.31 12.53
CA SER A 822 -7.30 -15.40 11.59
C SER A 822 -7.79 -14.84 10.26
N ARG A 823 -7.55 -15.59 9.18
CA ARG A 823 -8.24 -15.39 7.90
C ARG A 823 -9.75 -15.26 8.14
N TYR A 824 -10.44 -14.43 7.35
CA TYR A 824 -11.87 -14.19 7.49
C TYR A 824 -12.72 -15.48 7.55
N ILE A 825 -12.27 -16.50 6.82
CA ILE A 825 -12.83 -17.86 6.81
C ILE A 825 -12.00 -18.81 7.66
N GLU A 826 -12.67 -19.71 8.38
CA GLU A 826 -12.00 -20.80 9.09
C GLU A 826 -11.69 -21.97 8.14
N GLY A 827 -10.54 -22.63 8.31
CA GLY A 827 -10.30 -23.96 7.74
C GLY A 827 -9.81 -24.05 6.29
N THR A 828 -9.41 -22.95 5.63
CA THR A 828 -8.89 -22.99 4.23
C THR A 828 -7.38 -23.22 4.11
N GLY A 829 -6.74 -23.71 5.17
CA GLY A 829 -5.32 -24.06 5.22
C GLY A 829 -5.10 -25.57 5.40
N TRP A 830 -3.87 -26.04 5.18
CA TRP A 830 -3.50 -27.45 5.30
C TRP A 830 -3.73 -27.95 6.73
N GLY A 831 -4.82 -28.70 6.96
CA GLY A 831 -5.11 -29.29 8.27
C GLY A 831 -6.53 -29.23 8.83
N GLY A 832 -7.59 -29.04 8.03
CA GLY A 832 -8.90 -29.61 8.36
C GLY A 832 -10.14 -28.75 8.09
N ASN A 833 -10.86 -29.14 7.02
CA ASN A 833 -12.25 -28.84 6.65
C ASN A 833 -12.60 -27.36 6.41
N THR A 834 -12.47 -26.85 5.18
CA THR A 834 -13.36 -27.06 4.02
C THR A 834 -12.58 -26.81 2.71
N ILE A 835 -12.95 -27.49 1.61
CA ILE A 835 -12.27 -27.68 0.27
C ILE A 835 -11.60 -29.07 0.08
N ASN A 836 -11.60 -29.94 1.08
CA ASN A 836 -10.68 -31.09 1.13
C ASN A 836 -11.13 -32.43 0.47
N THR A 837 -11.96 -32.44 -0.58
CA THR A 837 -12.23 -33.70 -1.32
C THR A 837 -12.06 -33.51 -2.82
N ALA A 838 -11.03 -34.17 -3.36
CA ALA A 838 -10.53 -34.17 -4.74
C ALA A 838 -9.53 -33.05 -5.11
N LEU A 839 -8.41 -32.96 -4.38
CA LEU A 839 -7.20 -32.27 -4.86
C LEU A 839 -6.48 -33.13 -5.91
N GLY A 840 -6.95 -33.05 -7.15
CA GLY A 840 -6.10 -33.31 -8.32
C GLY A 840 -4.99 -32.26 -8.44
N ILE A 841 -4.10 -32.44 -9.40
CA ILE A 841 -2.83 -31.70 -9.61
C ILE A 841 -3.05 -30.17 -9.85
N GLY A 842 -4.28 -29.65 -9.83
CA GLY A 842 -4.65 -28.27 -10.12
C GLY A 842 -5.13 -27.37 -8.96
N GLY A 843 -5.05 -27.83 -7.70
CA GLY A 843 -5.63 -27.14 -6.53
C GLY A 843 -4.90 -25.87 -6.05
N ILE A 844 -5.65 -24.82 -5.67
CA ILE A 844 -5.12 -23.66 -4.91
C ILE A 844 -5.04 -24.01 -3.42
N LYS A 845 -3.89 -23.72 -2.80
CA LYS A 845 -3.66 -23.91 -1.37
C LYS A 845 -3.21 -22.58 -0.74
N PRO A 846 -4.15 -21.82 -0.16
CA PRO A 846 -3.81 -20.62 0.58
C PRO A 846 -2.83 -20.91 1.71
N SER A 847 -1.88 -20.00 1.94
CA SER A 847 -0.97 -20.13 3.08
C SER A 847 -1.76 -20.24 4.38
N ASN A 848 -1.30 -21.16 5.23
CA ASN A 848 -1.84 -21.33 6.56
C ASN A 848 -1.11 -20.36 7.49
N TRP A 849 -1.85 -19.47 8.17
CA TRP A 849 -1.31 -18.66 9.24
C TRP A 849 -2.22 -18.77 10.46
N GLU A 850 -1.60 -18.73 11.64
CA GLU A 850 -2.31 -18.56 12.90
C GLU A 850 -2.31 -17.08 13.30
N PRO A 851 -3.28 -16.61 14.09
CA PRO A 851 -3.23 -15.25 14.65
C PRO A 851 -1.90 -14.97 15.35
N TYR A 852 -1.31 -13.81 15.09
CA TYR A 852 -0.03 -13.43 15.67
C TYR A 852 -0.02 -11.99 16.16
N THR A 853 0.81 -11.73 17.17
CA THR A 853 1.10 -10.39 17.67
C THR A 853 2.60 -10.15 17.62
N LEU A 854 2.99 -9.07 16.97
CA LEU A 854 4.37 -8.61 16.87
C LEU A 854 4.57 -7.39 17.76
N VAL A 855 5.78 -7.28 18.28
CA VAL A 855 6.26 -6.12 19.05
C VAL A 855 7.53 -5.66 18.37
N ASP A 856 7.52 -4.44 17.87
CA ASP A 856 8.69 -3.78 17.31
C ASP A 856 9.11 -2.63 18.24
N LEU A 857 10.41 -2.41 18.35
CA LEU A 857 11.00 -1.25 19.03
C LEU A 857 11.80 -0.45 18.01
N TYR A 858 11.73 0.87 18.09
CA TYR A 858 12.50 1.74 17.22
C TYR A 858 13.01 2.98 17.96
N GLY A 859 14.04 3.59 17.40
CA GLY A 859 14.49 4.89 17.80
C GLY A 859 15.20 5.63 16.67
N SER A 860 15.23 6.95 16.78
CA SER A 860 15.88 7.87 15.86
C SER A 860 16.60 8.94 16.66
N TYR A 861 17.87 9.17 16.38
CA TYR A 861 18.70 10.15 17.06
C TYR A 861 19.31 11.13 16.06
N LYS A 862 18.92 12.39 16.16
CA LYS A 862 19.51 13.52 15.42
C LYS A 862 20.86 13.85 16.05
N VAL A 863 21.94 13.37 15.44
CA VAL A 863 23.32 13.64 15.89
C VAL A 863 23.63 15.13 15.78
N ASN A 864 23.17 15.75 14.69
CA ASN A 864 23.14 17.20 14.45
C ASN A 864 22.06 17.49 13.39
N GLU A 865 21.99 18.72 12.89
CA GLU A 865 20.99 19.15 11.88
C GLU A 865 21.07 18.38 10.55
N ASN A 866 22.21 17.75 10.27
CA ASN A 866 22.54 17.13 9.00
C ASN A 866 22.68 15.61 9.07
N ALA A 867 22.69 15.01 10.28
CA ALA A 867 22.99 13.62 10.47
C ALA A 867 22.04 12.95 11.46
N THR A 868 21.45 11.83 11.03
CA THR A 868 20.48 11.05 11.80
C THR A 868 20.92 9.59 11.87
N LEU A 869 20.81 9.01 13.06
CA LEU A 869 20.99 7.59 13.33
C LEU A 869 19.63 6.97 13.66
N ASP A 870 19.17 6.04 12.84
CA ASP A 870 17.95 5.28 13.08
C ASP A 870 18.28 3.84 13.48
N PHE A 871 17.49 3.26 14.36
CA PHE A 871 17.63 1.86 14.77
C PHE A 871 16.27 1.23 15.06
N ALA A 872 16.16 -0.07 14.78
CA ALA A 872 14.96 -0.83 15.03
C ALA A 872 15.28 -2.28 15.43
N VAL A 873 14.42 -2.84 16.28
CA VAL A 873 14.33 -4.27 16.54
C VAL A 873 12.94 -4.71 16.09
N ASP A 874 12.88 -5.36 14.94
CA ASP A 874 11.64 -5.95 14.44
C ASP A 874 11.42 -7.30 15.12
N ASN A 875 10.16 -7.64 15.44
CA ASN A 875 9.78 -8.93 16.04
C ASN A 875 10.60 -9.25 17.32
N VAL A 876 10.58 -8.34 18.30
CA VAL A 876 11.36 -8.40 19.56
C VAL A 876 11.17 -9.70 20.33
N THR A 877 9.95 -10.26 20.28
CA THR A 877 9.58 -11.51 20.95
C THR A 877 9.98 -12.77 20.14
N ASP A 878 10.65 -12.58 19.00
CA ASP A 878 11.16 -13.63 18.13
C ASP A 878 10.10 -14.68 17.74
N ARG A 879 8.92 -14.18 17.36
CA ARG A 879 7.77 -15.02 16.98
C ARG A 879 8.04 -15.77 15.69
N TYR A 880 7.69 -17.04 15.71
CA TYR A 880 7.55 -17.88 14.53
C TYR A 880 6.12 -17.73 13.98
N TYR A 881 5.98 -17.16 12.79
CA TYR A 881 4.69 -16.89 12.15
C TYR A 881 4.84 -16.88 10.62
N VAL A 882 3.73 -16.95 9.89
CA VAL A 882 3.66 -16.78 8.43
C VAL A 882 2.88 -15.49 8.18
N ASP A 883 3.39 -14.61 7.31
CA ASP A 883 2.68 -13.38 6.94
C ASP A 883 1.31 -13.72 6.33
N ALA A 884 0.27 -12.98 6.74
CA ALA A 884 -1.03 -13.08 6.09
C ALA A 884 -0.92 -12.80 4.58
N LEU A 885 -1.71 -13.52 3.77
CA LEU A 885 -1.72 -13.45 2.30
C LEU A 885 -0.44 -13.93 1.58
N SER A 886 0.59 -14.39 2.29
CA SER A 886 1.82 -14.90 1.66
C SER A 886 1.52 -16.03 0.67
N ALA A 887 1.95 -15.89 -0.58
CA ALA A 887 1.66 -16.87 -1.65
C ALA A 887 2.44 -18.21 -1.53
N ILE A 888 3.52 -18.25 -0.73
CA ILE A 888 4.44 -19.41 -0.63
C ILE A 888 4.47 -20.10 0.76
N GLY A 889 3.72 -19.61 1.76
CA GLY A 889 3.58 -20.29 3.06
C GLY A 889 4.90 -20.52 3.83
N VAL A 890 5.91 -19.67 3.60
CA VAL A 890 7.17 -19.70 4.37
C VAL A 890 7.06 -18.81 5.61
N PRO A 891 7.74 -19.15 6.72
CA PRO A 891 7.72 -18.32 7.92
C PRO A 891 8.37 -16.96 7.63
N ALA A 892 7.86 -15.91 8.27
CA ALA A 892 8.44 -14.59 8.23
C ALA A 892 9.71 -14.49 9.10
N PRO A 893 10.52 -13.42 8.93
CA PRO A 893 11.75 -13.23 9.69
C PRO A 893 11.53 -13.25 11.21
N GLY A 894 12.44 -13.92 11.90
CA GLY A 894 12.60 -13.79 13.35
C GLY A 894 13.09 -12.39 13.74
N ARG A 895 13.40 -12.25 15.03
CA ARG A 895 13.96 -11.03 15.61
C ARG A 895 15.16 -10.53 14.80
N THR A 896 15.04 -9.30 14.31
CA THR A 896 16.02 -8.67 13.42
C THR A 896 16.39 -7.30 13.94
N PHE A 897 17.68 -7.03 14.11
CA PHE A 897 18.18 -5.70 14.44
C PHE A 897 18.55 -4.97 13.14
N ARG A 898 18.22 -3.69 13.07
CA ARG A 898 18.58 -2.80 11.98
C ARG A 898 19.11 -1.49 12.53
N ALA A 899 20.12 -0.94 11.87
CA ALA A 899 20.56 0.43 12.11
C ALA A 899 20.93 1.09 10.78
N SER A 900 20.62 2.37 10.66
CA SER A 900 20.98 3.19 9.51
C SER A 900 21.50 4.55 9.95
N PHE A 901 22.44 5.08 9.18
CA PHE A 901 23.00 6.39 9.38
C PHE A 901 22.83 7.18 8.08
N THR A 902 22.16 8.31 8.18
CA THR A 902 21.89 9.22 7.07
C THR A 902 22.62 10.54 7.33
N VAL A 903 23.36 11.03 6.34
CA VAL A 903 24.03 12.33 6.37
C VAL A 903 23.65 13.13 5.14
N LYS A 904 23.31 14.41 5.35
CA LYS A 904 23.11 15.41 4.31
C LYS A 904 24.27 16.41 4.34
N PHE A 905 24.79 16.78 3.17
CA PHE A 905 25.92 17.70 2.99
C PHE A 905 25.48 18.95 2.25
#